data_AF-A0A925CW39-F1
#
_entry.id   AF-A0A925CW39-F1
#
_cell.length_a   1.000
_cell.length_b   1.000
_cell.length_c   1.000
_cell.angle_alpha   90.00
_cell.angle_beta   90.00
_cell.angle_gamma   90.00
#
_symmetry.space_group_name_H-M   'P 1'
#
loop_
_entity.id
_entity.type
_entity.pdbx_description
1 polymer ?
#
loop_
_entity_poly.entity_id
_entity_poly.type
_entity_poly.pdbx_seq_one_letter_code
_entity_poly.pdbx_strand_id
1 'polypeptide(L)'
;MEKKETISKTIALAPAQDFDFLRKEGLTHIEGLSHALWTDYNTHDPGITILEAICFAITELGYRNDFCMKDLVVTDGSGITDNDRVLYTAKEILTTNPLTINDYRKLLVDIDGIHNAWLFAADSKPGAFPVNEIPIYADFTADQLTYDVKPTLLFPSGLYEVLLDMENDDRFGDLNTGDIVLPNPSLPGVFLAGEFFLRFEFPVWSKETIRFAERAADTALNHLDSISIVQDGQQWKCTVLLDDGTSLTFPISLAQKPNGKIVTVADIVAMVQGDFAHFLFHEYFLKLSKTRSIIQSATKRLHEHRNLCEDFISIKAVRTEEVAFCFDIDVQPAADIEKVQAAAFFAIEEYLNPSINFYALRELLDRKIRVDDIFNGPILSHGFIDTEQLETTQLRSVIHTSDIINLVMDIEGVLAVRNFVMTKYDEDGKAVPGQIGLTWCMHIEPLHKPILSKERSKILLFKNQFPFLARYDEVRDSIFLLHAQSSRDKLNGLQQDLPVPVGRKRDTESHWPVQYDFPQTYGIGEFGLPANVSPERVAKQRQLKAYLLFYEQVLADFFSQLTHAPHLLSIADIKQTYFAQFLGEIKDTEAIYKTDAGTVLLEEAILQADSSTAADNSWKQLYENRQTFHDRRGRFLDHLLARFSESFNDYAMLMFRINYEDQTEEKIDFSEIQNAKRALLRNYPSISAARGKAFNYYPQRDDFSIDTEALWNTLNVSGLEKRISALTGIADPSRRFLYCMKNIEIVCTEKLVNENGNELPRCFHEFAITTKTGVVLRNSQVYETKATAEEAVVKIIELGKSTGNYSFNVTDHNLQLTSDGQVLMQSDANTFSNNDDALKAVEALVTEFNDECGDPVGLHLLEHILLRPRVGDYKLMEVCLHKGECFCDIDPYSFRASVVLPYWPGHFDNIAFREYFESKIREEAPAHVQLKICWLSNDLMREFEVRYKEWIEQLAAFSADAEVNGDSIRNANDKMIEVLSMLHSEYPLATLHNCEESKEGSNTVILGKTVLGTFKNN
;
A
#
# COMPACT_ATOMS: atom_id res chain seq x y z
N MET A 1 -3.50 39.76 24.14
CA MET A 1 -3.85 40.15 25.53
C MET A 1 -4.10 38.87 26.30
N GLU A 2 -3.15 38.43 27.12
CA GLU A 2 -3.36 37.33 28.06
C GLU A 2 -4.47 37.73 29.04
N LYS A 3 -5.57 36.97 29.05
CA LYS A 3 -6.63 37.12 30.04
C LYS A 3 -6.02 36.76 31.40
N LYS A 4 -5.97 37.71 32.32
CA LYS A 4 -5.67 37.41 33.73
C LYS A 4 -6.69 36.39 34.23
N GLU A 5 -6.21 35.21 34.60
CA GLU A 5 -7.03 34.19 35.26
C GLU A 5 -7.49 34.74 36.62
N THR A 6 -8.77 35.06 36.73
CA THR A 6 -9.41 35.41 38.01
C THR A 6 -10.23 34.22 38.47
N ILE A 7 -10.02 33.75 39.70
CA ILE A 7 -10.88 32.74 40.32
C ILE A 7 -12.29 33.35 40.45
N SER A 8 -13.25 32.80 39.73
CA SER A 8 -14.65 33.24 39.79
C SER A 8 -15.19 33.03 41.21
N LYS A 9 -15.85 34.04 41.79
CA LYS A 9 -16.55 33.90 43.09
C LYS A 9 -17.80 33.02 43.02
N THR A 10 -18.28 32.74 41.81
CA THR A 10 -19.42 31.87 41.51
C THR A 10 -18.92 30.79 40.58
N ILE A 11 -18.52 29.65 41.14
CA ILE A 11 -18.23 28.43 40.39
C ILE A 11 -19.55 27.69 40.30
N ALA A 12 -20.12 27.59 39.10
CA ALA A 12 -21.23 26.67 38.86
C ALA A 12 -20.63 25.27 38.75
N LEU A 13 -20.86 24.44 39.76
CA LEU A 13 -20.43 23.04 39.75
C LEU A 13 -21.38 22.23 38.86
N ALA A 14 -20.85 21.20 38.20
CA ALA A 14 -21.70 20.22 37.55
C ALA A 14 -22.58 19.53 38.60
N PRO A 15 -23.81 19.07 38.26
CA PRO A 15 -24.70 18.42 39.22
C PRO A 15 -24.06 17.25 39.99
N ALA A 16 -23.19 16.47 39.33
CA ALA A 16 -22.48 15.35 39.94
C ALA A 16 -21.36 15.78 40.92
N GLN A 17 -20.95 17.04 40.91
CA GLN A 17 -19.94 17.64 41.80
C GLN A 17 -20.59 18.52 42.89
N ASP A 18 -21.90 18.77 42.79
CA ASP A 18 -22.65 19.62 43.71
C ASP A 18 -23.33 18.77 44.79
N PHE A 19 -22.77 18.81 46.00
CA PHE A 19 -23.29 18.08 47.16
C PHE A 19 -24.74 18.45 47.50
N ASP A 20 -25.09 19.74 47.48
CA ASP A 20 -26.43 20.20 47.87
C ASP A 20 -27.48 19.73 46.87
N PHE A 21 -27.11 19.74 45.58
CA PHE A 21 -27.93 19.16 44.52
C PHE A 21 -28.15 17.66 44.74
N LEU A 22 -27.07 16.88 44.91
CA LEU A 22 -27.16 15.43 45.10
C LEU A 22 -27.98 15.05 46.34
N ARG A 23 -27.78 15.78 47.44
CA ARG A 23 -28.53 15.61 48.69
C ARG A 23 -30.01 15.87 48.49
N LYS A 24 -30.37 16.95 47.78
CA LYS A 24 -31.76 17.30 47.48
C LYS A 24 -32.44 16.23 46.60
N GLU A 25 -31.76 15.74 45.58
CA GLU A 25 -32.26 14.65 44.72
C GLU A 25 -32.43 13.36 45.53
N GLY A 26 -31.44 13.02 46.37
CA GLY A 26 -31.50 11.87 47.27
C GLY A 26 -32.70 11.92 48.23
N LEU A 27 -32.95 13.07 48.85
CA LEU A 27 -34.14 13.29 49.69
C LEU A 27 -35.44 13.13 48.90
N THR A 28 -35.48 13.66 47.68
CA THR A 28 -36.64 13.54 46.79
C THR A 28 -36.95 12.06 46.48
N HIS A 29 -35.92 11.24 46.26
CA HIS A 29 -36.08 9.79 46.09
C HIS A 29 -36.57 9.08 47.35
N ILE A 30 -36.03 9.43 48.52
CA ILE A 30 -36.46 8.85 49.81
C ILE A 30 -37.93 9.20 50.09
N GLU A 31 -38.33 10.46 49.92
CA GLU A 31 -39.71 10.91 50.07
C GLU A 31 -40.64 10.14 49.12
N GLY A 32 -40.28 10.08 47.84
CA GLY A 32 -41.07 9.38 46.83
C GLY A 32 -41.27 7.88 47.13
N LEU A 33 -40.21 7.19 47.55
CA LEU A 33 -40.23 5.74 47.76
C LEU A 33 -40.76 5.33 49.15
N SER A 34 -40.60 6.17 50.17
CA SER A 34 -40.75 5.72 51.57
C SER A 34 -41.52 6.65 52.50
N HIS A 35 -42.16 7.73 52.02
CA HIS A 35 -42.90 8.68 52.88
C HIS A 35 -43.95 8.07 53.82
N ALA A 36 -44.49 6.89 53.50
CA ALA A 36 -45.46 6.20 54.35
C ALA A 36 -44.81 5.48 55.57
N LEU A 37 -43.52 5.15 55.50
CA LEU A 37 -42.80 4.38 56.51
C LEU A 37 -41.71 5.21 57.21
N TRP A 38 -40.96 6.00 56.44
CA TRP A 38 -39.90 6.87 56.93
C TRP A 38 -40.33 8.31 56.76
N THR A 39 -40.65 8.99 57.87
CA THR A 39 -41.26 10.33 57.88
C THR A 39 -40.35 11.42 58.46
N ASP A 40 -39.18 11.06 58.97
CA ASP A 40 -38.20 11.98 59.55
C ASP A 40 -36.99 12.13 58.62
N TYR A 41 -36.83 13.33 58.05
CA TYR A 41 -35.73 13.65 57.12
C TYR A 41 -34.73 14.65 57.70
N ASN A 42 -34.70 14.78 59.04
CA ASN A 42 -33.80 15.69 59.71
C ASN A 42 -32.37 15.11 59.82
N THR A 43 -31.39 16.00 60.00
CA THR A 43 -29.95 15.65 60.08
C THR A 43 -29.56 14.76 61.27
N HIS A 44 -30.46 14.53 62.21
CA HIS A 44 -30.21 13.65 63.35
C HIS A 44 -30.56 12.19 63.06
N ASP A 45 -31.31 11.92 61.98
CA ASP A 45 -31.65 10.57 61.54
C ASP A 45 -30.41 9.89 60.91
N PRO A 46 -29.99 8.71 61.41
CA PRO A 46 -28.87 7.98 60.84
C PRO A 46 -28.99 7.67 59.35
N GLY A 47 -30.19 7.44 58.82
CA GLY A 47 -30.41 7.21 57.40
C GLY A 47 -30.11 8.45 56.56
N ILE A 48 -30.40 9.65 57.06
CA ILE A 48 -30.03 10.91 56.39
C ILE A 48 -28.52 11.12 56.44
N THR A 49 -27.87 10.78 57.56
CA THR A 49 -26.39 10.83 57.63
C THR A 49 -25.72 9.89 56.63
N ILE A 50 -26.32 8.70 56.38
CA ILE A 50 -25.83 7.76 55.36
C ILE A 50 -25.99 8.36 53.96
N LEU A 51 -27.15 8.96 53.67
CA LEU A 51 -27.38 9.64 52.39
C LEU A 51 -26.34 10.74 52.17
N GLU A 52 -26.12 11.61 53.16
CA GLU A 52 -25.15 12.70 53.07
C GLU A 52 -23.73 12.19 52.80
N ALA A 53 -23.28 11.16 53.51
CA ALA A 53 -21.96 10.56 53.28
C ALA A 53 -21.82 9.99 51.85
N ILE A 54 -22.85 9.29 51.35
CA ILE A 54 -22.86 8.77 49.97
C ILE A 54 -22.88 9.91 48.95
N CYS A 55 -23.68 10.97 49.18
CA CYS A 55 -23.70 12.15 48.31
C CYS A 55 -22.32 12.80 48.22
N PHE A 56 -21.61 12.91 49.34
CA PHE A 56 -20.24 13.43 49.35
C PHE A 56 -19.29 12.54 48.53
N ALA A 57 -19.34 11.22 48.71
CA ALA A 57 -18.52 10.29 47.91
C ALA A 57 -18.80 10.37 46.40
N ILE A 58 -20.06 10.57 46.00
CA ILE A 58 -20.43 10.77 44.59
C ILE A 58 -19.80 12.06 44.03
N THR A 59 -19.60 13.11 44.82
CA THR A 59 -18.93 14.34 44.35
C THR A 59 -17.50 14.07 43.89
N GLU A 60 -16.79 13.14 44.53
CA GLU A 60 -15.46 12.72 44.13
C GLU A 60 -15.51 11.95 42.79
N LEU A 61 -16.48 11.06 42.62
CA LEU A 61 -16.71 10.37 41.34
C LEU A 61 -16.96 11.38 40.21
N GLY A 62 -17.82 12.38 40.45
CA GLY A 62 -18.08 13.47 39.51
C GLY A 62 -16.84 14.32 39.21
N TYR A 63 -15.96 14.53 40.18
CA TYR A 63 -14.70 15.27 40.01
C TYR A 63 -13.69 14.48 39.16
N ARG A 64 -13.50 13.19 39.44
CA ARG A 64 -12.53 12.35 38.70
C ARG A 64 -12.98 12.07 37.27
N ASN A 65 -14.29 11.90 37.04
CA ASN A 65 -14.85 11.73 35.71
C ASN A 65 -14.72 12.97 34.81
N ASP A 66 -14.52 14.16 35.40
CA ASP A 66 -14.35 15.43 34.68
C ASP A 66 -12.87 15.76 34.37
N PHE A 67 -11.95 14.80 34.58
CA PHE A 67 -10.58 14.97 34.14
C PHE A 67 -10.51 15.09 32.61
N CYS A 68 -9.52 15.83 32.12
CA CYS A 68 -9.34 16.04 30.68
C CYS A 68 -9.15 14.68 29.99
N MET A 69 -9.81 14.47 28.84
CA MET A 69 -9.77 13.19 28.13
C MET A 69 -8.35 12.68 27.92
N LYS A 70 -7.42 13.57 27.53
CA LYS A 70 -6.00 13.22 27.34
C LYS A 70 -5.36 12.60 28.58
N ASP A 71 -5.80 12.96 29.79
CA ASP A 71 -5.30 12.43 31.06
C ASP A 71 -5.98 11.09 31.40
N LEU A 72 -7.27 10.94 31.07
CA LEU A 72 -8.05 9.71 31.29
C LEU A 72 -7.61 8.55 30.40
N VAL A 73 -7.11 8.84 29.20
CA VAL A 73 -6.69 7.80 28.24
C VAL A 73 -5.19 7.43 28.31
N VAL A 74 -4.44 7.95 29.30
CA VAL A 74 -3.01 7.63 29.50
C VAL A 74 -2.83 6.20 30.03
N THR A 75 -1.85 5.47 29.51
CA THR A 75 -1.66 4.03 29.74
C THR A 75 -0.35 3.67 30.47
N ASP A 76 0.35 4.64 31.08
CA ASP A 76 1.63 4.38 31.75
C ASP A 76 1.53 3.22 32.76
N GLY A 77 2.21 2.11 32.43
CA GLY A 77 2.28 0.88 33.23
C GLY A 77 1.12 -0.11 33.07
N SER A 78 0.17 0.12 32.15
CA SER A 78 -1.02 -0.74 31.98
C SER A 78 -0.89 -1.85 30.92
N GLY A 79 0.26 -1.96 30.24
CA GLY A 79 0.50 -2.96 29.20
C GLY A 79 -0.17 -2.67 27.84
N ILE A 80 -0.92 -1.57 27.72
CA ILE A 80 -1.48 -1.09 26.44
C ILE A 80 -0.43 -0.25 25.71
N THR A 81 -0.16 -0.59 24.45
CA THR A 81 0.74 0.19 23.59
C THR A 81 -0.03 1.31 22.88
N ASP A 82 0.67 2.34 22.38
CA ASP A 82 0.02 3.39 21.56
C ASP A 82 -0.67 2.81 20.32
N ASN A 83 -0.12 1.75 19.72
CA ASN A 83 -0.72 1.03 18.60
C ASN A 83 -2.06 0.37 18.95
N ASP A 84 -2.27 -0.01 20.22
CA ASP A 84 -3.53 -0.62 20.64
C ASP A 84 -4.65 0.42 20.80
N ARG A 85 -4.35 1.71 20.82
CA ARG A 85 -5.35 2.77 21.04
C ARG A 85 -6.07 3.17 19.75
N VAL A 86 -5.51 2.85 18.58
CA VAL A 86 -6.11 3.14 17.26
C VAL A 86 -6.45 4.64 17.12
N LEU A 87 -5.60 5.50 17.72
CA LEU A 87 -5.69 6.96 17.64
C LEU A 87 -4.68 7.47 16.62
N TYR A 88 -4.95 7.17 15.35
CA TYR A 88 -4.06 7.52 14.24
C TYR A 88 -3.94 9.04 14.06
N THR A 89 -2.75 9.47 13.64
CA THR A 89 -2.49 10.88 13.33
C THR A 89 -3.08 11.27 11.97
N ALA A 90 -3.09 12.57 11.68
CA ALA A 90 -3.58 13.07 10.39
C ALA A 90 -2.74 12.51 9.22
N LYS A 91 -1.41 12.48 9.38
CA LYS A 91 -0.50 11.91 8.39
C LYS A 91 -0.72 10.42 8.15
N GLU A 92 -1.17 9.66 9.15
CA GLU A 92 -1.43 8.22 8.99
C GLU A 92 -2.77 7.93 8.31
N ILE A 93 -3.83 8.69 8.64
CA ILE A 93 -5.21 8.33 8.26
C ILE A 93 -5.78 9.11 7.07
N LEU A 94 -5.28 10.32 6.79
CA LEU A 94 -5.82 11.18 5.72
C LEU A 94 -5.08 11.03 4.40
N THR A 95 -3.84 10.53 4.42
CA THR A 95 -3.05 10.29 3.21
C THR A 95 -3.46 9.00 2.51
N THR A 96 -3.35 8.97 1.19
CA THR A 96 -3.73 7.83 0.36
C THR A 96 -2.57 7.40 -0.54
N ASN A 97 -2.59 6.16 -1.05
CA ASN A 97 -1.74 5.80 -2.19
C ASN A 97 -2.03 6.75 -3.36
N PRO A 98 -1.04 7.13 -4.19
CA PRO A 98 -1.32 7.97 -5.36
C PRO A 98 -2.35 7.32 -6.26
N LEU A 99 -3.38 8.08 -6.63
CA LEU A 99 -4.43 7.60 -7.52
C LEU A 99 -4.52 8.46 -8.78
N THR A 100 -4.38 9.78 -8.63
CA THR A 100 -4.46 10.71 -9.75
C THR A 100 -3.09 10.96 -10.39
N ILE A 101 -3.08 11.48 -11.62
CA ILE A 101 -1.85 11.93 -12.28
C ILE A 101 -1.08 12.91 -11.39
N ASN A 102 -1.77 13.87 -10.76
CA ASN A 102 -1.11 14.85 -9.88
C ASN A 102 -0.50 14.20 -8.63
N ASP A 103 -1.10 13.15 -8.08
CA ASP A 103 -0.51 12.41 -6.96
C ASP A 103 0.81 11.74 -7.35
N TYR A 104 0.85 11.08 -8.51
CA TYR A 104 2.10 10.53 -9.03
C TYR A 104 3.14 11.60 -9.33
N ARG A 105 2.72 12.77 -9.83
CA ARG A 105 3.62 13.93 -10.01
C ARG A 105 4.20 14.39 -8.67
N LYS A 106 3.38 14.55 -7.63
CA LYS A 106 3.85 14.88 -6.27
C LYS A 106 4.86 13.84 -5.75
N LEU A 107 4.56 12.55 -5.95
CA LEU A 107 5.41 11.45 -5.52
C LEU A 107 6.78 11.45 -6.21
N LEU A 108 6.82 11.75 -7.51
CA LEU A 108 8.06 11.81 -8.29
C LEU A 108 8.88 13.06 -8.00
N VAL A 109 8.23 14.22 -7.86
CA VAL A 109 8.92 15.49 -7.57
C VAL A 109 9.51 15.51 -6.16
N ASP A 110 8.98 14.70 -5.23
CA ASP A 110 9.57 14.50 -3.90
C ASP A 110 10.91 13.73 -3.94
N ILE A 111 11.31 13.15 -5.08
CA ILE A 111 12.60 12.46 -5.23
C ILE A 111 13.72 13.48 -5.48
N ASP A 112 14.82 13.36 -4.75
CA ASP A 112 16.01 14.21 -4.95
C ASP A 112 16.55 14.09 -6.38
N GLY A 113 16.87 15.23 -7.01
CA GLY A 113 17.33 15.27 -8.39
C GLY A 113 16.22 15.35 -9.45
N ILE A 114 14.93 15.30 -9.06
CA ILE A 114 13.78 15.53 -9.96
C ILE A 114 13.18 16.91 -9.68
N HIS A 115 13.14 17.75 -10.71
CA HIS A 115 12.56 19.09 -10.69
C HIS A 115 11.05 19.06 -10.99
N ASN A 116 10.64 18.32 -12.02
CA ASN A 116 9.24 18.13 -12.39
C ASN A 116 9.04 16.73 -13.01
N ALA A 117 7.81 16.28 -13.09
CA ALA A 117 7.46 15.04 -13.77
C ALA A 117 6.08 15.15 -14.41
N TRP A 118 5.85 14.37 -15.47
CA TRP A 118 4.56 14.28 -16.14
C TRP A 118 4.25 12.82 -16.47
N LEU A 119 2.97 12.46 -16.35
CA LEU A 119 2.45 11.15 -16.71
C LEU A 119 1.36 11.34 -17.77
N PHE A 120 1.48 10.60 -18.87
CA PHE A 120 0.53 10.66 -19.97
C PHE A 120 -0.06 9.27 -20.21
N ALA A 121 -1.39 9.18 -20.23
CA ALA A 121 -2.09 7.95 -20.60
C ALA A 121 -1.94 7.72 -22.12
N ALA A 122 -1.54 6.51 -22.50
CA ALA A 122 -1.23 6.14 -23.88
C ALA A 122 -2.43 6.26 -24.85
N ASP A 123 -3.64 6.06 -24.34
CA ASP A 123 -4.93 6.08 -25.04
C ASP A 123 -5.49 7.49 -25.29
N SER A 124 -4.96 8.50 -24.60
CA SER A 124 -5.50 9.87 -24.60
C SER A 124 -5.05 10.74 -25.78
N LYS A 125 -4.18 10.25 -26.68
CA LYS A 125 -3.56 11.06 -27.74
C LYS A 125 -4.43 11.12 -29.03
N PRO A 126 -4.95 12.30 -29.43
CA PRO A 126 -5.60 12.44 -30.73
C PRO A 126 -4.54 12.45 -31.85
N GLY A 127 -4.52 11.42 -32.68
CA GLY A 127 -3.66 11.36 -33.88
C GLY A 127 -2.22 10.91 -33.67
N ALA A 128 -1.82 10.54 -32.44
CA ALA A 128 -0.62 9.76 -32.23
C ALA A 128 -0.96 8.27 -32.40
N PHE A 129 -0.18 7.60 -33.24
CA PHE A 129 -0.27 6.16 -33.48
C PHE A 129 -0.13 5.36 -32.16
N PRO A 130 -0.64 4.12 -32.12
CA PRO A 130 -0.87 3.32 -30.91
C PRO A 130 0.40 3.13 -30.09
N VAL A 131 0.28 3.19 -28.76
CA VAL A 131 1.38 2.81 -27.85
C VAL A 131 1.09 1.44 -27.24
N ASN A 132 0.95 0.44 -28.10
CA ASN A 132 1.26 -0.91 -27.63
C ASN A 132 2.77 -1.07 -27.75
N GLU A 133 3.40 -1.72 -26.78
CA GLU A 133 4.78 -2.18 -26.94
C GLU A 133 4.88 -3.04 -28.22
N ILE A 134 3.84 -3.84 -28.50
CA ILE A 134 3.69 -4.64 -29.72
C ILE A 134 2.28 -4.46 -30.31
N PRO A 135 2.13 -4.13 -31.61
CA PRO A 135 0.82 -4.03 -32.27
C PRO A 135 0.05 -5.37 -32.24
N ILE A 136 -1.20 -5.33 -31.80
CA ILE A 136 -2.12 -6.48 -31.76
C ILE A 136 -3.40 -6.10 -32.50
N TYR A 137 -3.90 -6.99 -33.33
CA TYR A 137 -5.08 -6.77 -34.16
C TYR A 137 -6.19 -7.77 -33.85
N ALA A 138 -7.44 -7.33 -34.00
CA ALA A 138 -8.61 -8.20 -33.88
C ALA A 138 -8.99 -8.80 -35.23
N ASP A 139 -8.98 -10.13 -35.33
CA ASP A 139 -9.45 -10.88 -36.49
C ASP A 139 -10.87 -11.39 -36.26
N PHE A 140 -11.86 -10.59 -36.66
CA PHE A 140 -13.28 -10.96 -36.58
C PHE A 140 -13.67 -12.17 -37.44
N THR A 141 -12.84 -12.57 -38.41
CA THR A 141 -13.14 -13.75 -39.25
C THR A 141 -12.69 -15.05 -38.60
N ALA A 142 -11.57 -14.99 -37.88
CA ALA A 142 -11.02 -16.13 -37.13
C ALA A 142 -11.46 -16.13 -35.64
N ASP A 143 -12.20 -15.11 -35.21
CA ASP A 143 -12.67 -14.93 -33.82
C ASP A 143 -11.53 -14.90 -32.79
N GLN A 144 -10.40 -14.29 -33.14
CA GLN A 144 -9.19 -14.27 -32.31
C GLN A 144 -8.38 -12.99 -32.46
N LEU A 145 -7.44 -12.77 -31.55
CA LEU A 145 -6.40 -11.74 -31.69
C LEU A 145 -5.24 -12.28 -32.54
N THR A 146 -4.54 -11.39 -33.26
CA THR A 146 -3.40 -11.75 -34.10
C THR A 146 -2.38 -10.61 -34.20
N TYR A 147 -1.13 -10.95 -34.49
CA TYR A 147 -0.06 -10.00 -34.85
C TYR A 147 -0.11 -9.60 -36.33
N ASP A 148 -0.82 -10.37 -37.16
CA ASP A 148 -1.03 -10.02 -38.56
C ASP A 148 -1.83 -8.73 -38.68
N VAL A 149 -1.42 -7.85 -39.59
CA VAL A 149 -2.10 -6.56 -39.81
C VAL A 149 -3.56 -6.80 -40.23
N LYS A 150 -4.51 -6.34 -39.41
CA LYS A 150 -5.96 -6.30 -39.71
C LYS A 150 -6.51 -4.87 -39.60
N PRO A 151 -7.76 -4.61 -40.04
CA PRO A 151 -8.33 -3.26 -40.00
C PRO A 151 -8.55 -2.70 -38.58
N THR A 152 -8.70 -3.56 -37.58
CA THR A 152 -8.99 -3.16 -36.21
C THR A 152 -7.78 -3.48 -35.34
N LEU A 153 -7.08 -2.43 -34.91
CA LEU A 153 -6.01 -2.54 -33.93
C LEU A 153 -6.60 -2.46 -32.52
N LEU A 154 -6.05 -3.26 -31.61
CA LEU A 154 -6.36 -3.25 -30.19
C LEU A 154 -5.56 -2.16 -29.47
N PHE A 155 -6.22 -1.41 -28.57
CA PHE A 155 -5.62 -0.33 -27.77
C PHE A 155 -5.87 -0.59 -26.28
N PRO A 156 -4.95 -1.26 -25.57
CA PRO A 156 -5.04 -1.40 -24.13
C PRO A 156 -4.96 -0.03 -23.44
N SER A 157 -5.91 0.24 -22.57
CA SER A 157 -6.00 1.39 -21.67
C SER A 157 -5.27 1.09 -20.35
N GLY A 158 -5.03 2.12 -19.53
CA GLY A 158 -4.34 1.96 -18.24
C GLY A 158 -2.80 1.88 -18.34
N LEU A 159 -2.23 2.26 -19.48
CA LEU A 159 -0.79 2.31 -19.69
C LEU A 159 -0.28 3.75 -19.74
N TYR A 160 0.83 4.02 -19.06
CA TYR A 160 1.37 5.38 -18.90
C TYR A 160 2.79 5.55 -19.41
N GLU A 161 3.04 6.71 -20.01
CA GLU A 161 4.37 7.21 -20.37
C GLU A 161 4.78 8.28 -19.34
N VAL A 162 5.93 8.08 -18.68
CA VAL A 162 6.44 8.96 -17.63
C VAL A 162 7.63 9.75 -18.14
N LEU A 163 7.55 11.07 -18.03
CA LEU A 163 8.61 12.01 -18.38
C LEU A 163 9.14 12.67 -17.11
N LEU A 164 10.46 12.64 -16.94
CA LEU A 164 11.16 13.25 -15.81
C LEU A 164 11.92 14.49 -16.28
N ASP A 165 11.75 15.58 -15.56
CA ASP A 165 12.58 16.78 -15.67
C ASP A 165 13.54 16.80 -14.48
N MET A 166 14.82 16.65 -14.77
CA MET A 166 15.86 16.51 -13.77
C MET A 166 16.34 17.89 -13.29
N GLU A 167 16.74 17.98 -12.03
CA GLU A 167 17.37 19.19 -11.49
C GLU A 167 18.74 19.42 -12.14
N ASN A 168 19.16 20.68 -12.20
CA ASN A 168 20.54 21.01 -12.56
C ASN A 168 21.48 20.54 -11.45
N ASP A 169 22.58 19.90 -11.86
CA ASP A 169 23.64 19.48 -10.97
C ASP A 169 24.77 20.52 -10.91
N ASP A 170 25.27 20.81 -9.71
CA ASP A 170 26.36 21.78 -9.51
C ASP A 170 27.65 21.42 -10.26
N ARG A 171 27.92 20.12 -10.48
CA ARG A 171 29.13 19.62 -11.16
C ARG A 171 28.87 19.35 -12.64
N PHE A 172 27.76 18.71 -12.98
CA PHE A 172 27.50 18.18 -14.32
C PHE A 172 26.54 19.05 -15.15
N GLY A 173 25.97 20.11 -14.58
CA GLY A 173 24.98 20.96 -15.23
C GLY A 173 23.66 20.23 -15.46
N ASP A 174 23.04 20.43 -16.62
CA ASP A 174 21.74 19.85 -16.95
C ASP A 174 21.81 18.33 -17.09
N LEU A 175 21.16 17.60 -16.18
CA LEU A 175 21.12 16.13 -16.18
C LEU A 175 20.15 15.55 -17.22
N ASN A 176 19.33 16.37 -17.87
CA ASN A 176 18.40 15.97 -18.93
C ASN A 176 19.12 15.77 -20.28
N THR A 177 20.35 16.28 -20.42
CA THR A 177 21.18 16.15 -21.62
C THR A 177 22.44 15.32 -21.34
N GLY A 178 23.08 14.80 -22.39
CA GLY A 178 24.42 14.20 -22.26
C GLY A 178 25.54 15.25 -22.14
N ASP A 179 25.22 16.54 -22.31
CA ASP A 179 26.22 17.59 -22.50
C ASP A 179 27.17 17.74 -21.32
N ILE A 180 28.46 17.83 -21.62
CA ILE A 180 29.48 18.10 -20.62
C ILE A 180 30.25 19.35 -21.01
N VAL A 181 30.41 20.27 -20.05
CA VAL A 181 31.22 21.47 -20.22
C VAL A 181 32.48 21.35 -19.37
N LEU A 182 33.65 21.29 -20.01
CA LEU A 182 34.93 21.17 -19.31
C LEU A 182 35.90 22.29 -19.71
N PRO A 183 36.78 22.71 -18.78
CA PRO A 183 37.88 23.61 -19.13
C PRO A 183 38.84 22.92 -20.10
N ASN A 184 39.41 23.70 -21.03
CA ASN A 184 40.38 23.16 -21.96
C ASN A 184 41.65 22.66 -21.23
N PRO A 185 42.28 21.55 -21.66
CA PRO A 185 43.57 21.13 -21.14
C PRO A 185 44.68 22.09 -21.60
N SER A 186 45.81 22.07 -20.89
CA SER A 186 46.99 22.88 -21.26
C SER A 186 47.60 22.37 -22.57
N LEU A 187 47.74 23.24 -23.56
CA LEU A 187 48.52 23.00 -24.77
C LEU A 187 49.79 23.85 -24.74
N PRO A 188 50.97 23.24 -24.53
CA PRO A 188 52.22 23.97 -24.38
C PRO A 188 52.46 24.98 -25.50
N GLY A 189 52.53 26.26 -25.14
CA GLY A 189 52.80 27.36 -26.08
C GLY A 189 51.58 27.88 -26.87
N VAL A 190 50.38 27.30 -26.71
CA VAL A 190 49.17 27.72 -27.43
C VAL A 190 48.08 28.21 -26.47
N PHE A 191 47.62 27.35 -25.55
CA PHE A 191 46.54 27.62 -24.60
C PHE A 191 46.92 27.20 -23.18
N LEU A 192 46.60 28.04 -22.19
CA LEU A 192 46.70 27.67 -20.77
C LEU A 192 45.52 26.77 -20.39
N ALA A 193 45.70 25.92 -19.38
CA ALA A 193 44.58 25.13 -18.85
C ALA A 193 43.48 26.06 -18.30
N GLY A 194 42.22 25.82 -18.68
CA GLY A 194 41.07 26.62 -18.26
C GLY A 194 41.01 28.04 -18.85
N GLU A 195 41.76 28.32 -19.93
CA GLU A 195 41.64 29.59 -20.67
C GLU A 195 40.27 29.75 -21.33
N PHE A 196 39.60 28.65 -21.67
CA PHE A 196 38.27 28.60 -22.27
C PHE A 196 37.57 27.27 -21.96
N PHE A 197 36.30 27.13 -22.34
CA PHE A 197 35.49 25.94 -22.06
C PHE A 197 34.97 25.27 -23.33
N LEU A 198 35.11 23.95 -23.37
CA LEU A 198 34.60 23.07 -24.41
C LEU A 198 33.28 22.46 -23.95
N ARG A 199 32.26 22.50 -24.81
CA ARG A 199 31.02 21.73 -24.65
C ARG A 199 31.10 20.50 -25.54
N PHE A 200 30.84 19.34 -24.94
CA PHE A 200 30.77 18.04 -25.61
C PHE A 200 29.31 17.58 -25.57
N GLU A 201 28.66 17.50 -26.73
CA GLU A 201 27.22 17.24 -26.86
C GLU A 201 26.98 15.73 -26.96
N PHE A 202 27.12 15.01 -25.84
CA PHE A 202 26.96 13.56 -25.81
C PHE A 202 25.48 13.14 -25.89
N PRO A 203 25.20 11.90 -26.33
CA PRO A 203 23.86 11.34 -26.21
C PRO A 203 23.36 11.31 -24.77
N VAL A 204 22.04 11.34 -24.61
CA VAL A 204 21.40 11.19 -23.29
C VAL A 204 21.58 9.75 -22.78
N TRP A 205 21.34 9.57 -21.49
CA TRP A 205 21.42 8.28 -20.81
C TRP A 205 20.69 7.14 -21.53
N SER A 206 21.38 6.01 -21.67
CA SER A 206 20.90 4.69 -22.08
C SER A 206 21.81 3.59 -21.50
N LYS A 207 21.40 2.32 -21.57
CA LYS A 207 22.26 1.20 -21.13
C LYS A 207 23.55 1.12 -21.95
N GLU A 208 23.45 1.32 -23.25
CA GLU A 208 24.55 1.23 -24.21
C GLU A 208 25.54 2.39 -24.02
N THR A 209 25.04 3.60 -23.81
CA THR A 209 25.88 4.79 -23.59
C THR A 209 26.65 4.71 -22.27
N ILE A 210 26.06 4.18 -21.20
CA ILE A 210 26.77 3.90 -19.95
C ILE A 210 27.90 2.92 -20.17
N ARG A 211 27.62 1.78 -20.82
CA ARG A 211 28.64 0.75 -21.07
C ARG A 211 29.77 1.28 -21.93
N PHE A 212 29.46 2.09 -22.94
CA PHE A 212 30.45 2.77 -23.76
C PHE A 212 31.31 3.71 -22.91
N ALA A 213 30.68 4.58 -22.11
CA ALA A 213 31.37 5.56 -21.27
C ALA A 213 32.28 4.90 -20.22
N GLU A 214 31.81 3.84 -19.57
CA GLU A 214 32.56 3.05 -18.60
C GLU A 214 33.84 2.48 -19.21
N ARG A 215 33.72 1.83 -20.39
CA ARG A 215 34.86 1.27 -21.10
C ARG A 215 35.82 2.35 -21.60
N ALA A 216 35.29 3.44 -22.13
CA ALA A 216 36.10 4.55 -22.62
C ALA A 216 36.85 5.28 -21.49
N ALA A 217 36.31 5.27 -20.27
CA ALA A 217 36.94 5.84 -19.08
C ALA A 217 38.07 4.96 -18.49
N ASP A 218 38.16 3.68 -18.85
CA ASP A 218 39.13 2.74 -18.28
C ASP A 218 40.56 3.01 -18.77
N THR A 219 41.36 3.61 -17.88
CA THR A 219 42.79 3.88 -18.12
C THR A 219 43.69 2.65 -18.01
N ALA A 220 43.24 1.59 -17.32
CA ALA A 220 44.06 0.41 -17.06
C ALA A 220 44.11 -0.54 -18.25
N LEU A 221 42.96 -0.78 -18.89
CA LEU A 221 42.87 -1.61 -20.10
C LEU A 221 42.99 -0.80 -21.40
N ASN A 222 42.72 0.52 -21.34
CA ASN A 222 42.72 1.44 -22.47
C ASN A 222 41.98 0.90 -23.70
N HIS A 223 40.65 0.93 -23.64
CA HIS A 223 39.79 0.45 -24.71
C HIS A 223 39.65 1.41 -25.90
N LEU A 224 40.27 2.59 -25.88
CA LEU A 224 40.19 3.57 -26.96
C LEU A 224 41.07 3.14 -28.15
N ASP A 225 40.46 2.75 -29.28
CA ASP A 225 41.18 2.35 -30.49
C ASP A 225 41.55 3.57 -31.36
N SER A 226 40.56 4.42 -31.68
CA SER A 226 40.82 5.66 -32.43
C SER A 226 39.84 6.79 -32.11
N ILE A 227 40.33 8.03 -32.21
CA ILE A 227 39.53 9.26 -32.09
C ILE A 227 39.75 10.09 -33.35
N SER A 228 38.67 10.39 -34.06
CA SER A 228 38.70 11.19 -35.30
C SER A 228 37.85 12.45 -35.13
N ILE A 229 38.41 13.61 -35.51
CA ILE A 229 37.74 14.90 -35.33
C ILE A 229 37.79 15.67 -36.65
N VAL A 230 36.63 16.13 -37.12
CA VAL A 230 36.47 16.85 -38.38
C VAL A 230 35.71 18.16 -38.12
N GLN A 231 36.08 19.24 -38.83
CA GLN A 231 35.33 20.49 -38.78
C GLN A 231 33.94 20.30 -39.38
N ASP A 232 32.90 20.75 -38.67
CA ASP A 232 31.52 20.77 -39.16
C ASP A 232 30.88 22.14 -38.87
N GLY A 233 30.93 23.04 -39.84
CA GLY A 233 30.49 24.43 -39.65
C GLY A 233 31.27 25.16 -38.54
N GLN A 234 30.57 25.64 -37.52
CA GLN A 234 31.17 26.29 -36.33
C GLN A 234 31.50 25.31 -35.18
N GLN A 235 31.21 24.02 -35.37
CA GLN A 235 31.48 22.95 -34.40
C GLN A 235 32.52 21.97 -34.95
N TRP A 236 32.92 21.01 -34.12
CA TRP A 236 33.73 19.87 -34.52
C TRP A 236 32.95 18.58 -34.27
N LYS A 237 32.96 17.67 -35.24
CA LYS A 237 32.37 16.35 -35.10
C LYS A 237 33.45 15.37 -34.67
N CYS A 238 33.29 14.78 -33.49
CA CYS A 238 34.18 13.78 -32.91
C CYS A 238 33.57 12.39 -33.04
N THR A 239 34.34 11.42 -33.52
CA THR A 239 33.96 10.00 -33.53
C THR A 239 35.04 9.19 -32.82
N VAL A 240 34.64 8.47 -31.77
CA VAL A 240 35.47 7.61 -30.94
C VAL A 240 35.11 6.15 -31.24
N LEU A 241 36.12 5.31 -31.48
CA LEU A 241 36.00 3.87 -31.71
C LEU A 241 36.69 3.12 -30.57
N LEU A 242 36.02 2.13 -30.01
CA LEU A 242 36.57 1.22 -29.00
C LEU A 242 37.11 -0.07 -29.64
N ASP A 243 37.94 -0.79 -28.87
CA ASP A 243 38.56 -2.07 -29.25
C ASP A 243 37.57 -3.21 -29.59
N ASP A 244 36.31 -3.10 -29.17
CA ASP A 244 35.21 -4.04 -29.48
C ASP A 244 34.42 -3.67 -30.75
N GLY A 245 34.82 -2.59 -31.42
CA GLY A 245 34.15 -2.07 -32.62
C GLY A 245 32.95 -1.16 -32.34
N THR A 246 32.59 -0.90 -31.09
CA THR A 246 31.56 0.09 -30.76
C THR A 246 32.08 1.51 -31.00
N SER A 247 31.21 2.40 -31.48
CA SER A 247 31.59 3.78 -31.78
C SER A 247 30.56 4.77 -31.27
N LEU A 248 31.05 5.94 -30.86
CA LEU A 248 30.23 7.06 -30.40
C LEU A 248 30.63 8.30 -31.19
N THR A 249 29.64 9.01 -31.73
CA THR A 249 29.84 10.26 -32.47
C THR A 249 29.08 11.39 -31.80
N PHE A 250 29.76 12.51 -31.56
CA PHE A 250 29.20 13.68 -30.88
C PHE A 250 29.81 15.00 -31.37
N PRO A 251 29.06 16.11 -31.35
CA PRO A 251 29.58 17.45 -31.60
C PRO A 251 30.41 17.99 -30.42
N ILE A 252 31.35 18.88 -30.75
CA ILE A 252 32.13 19.69 -29.82
C ILE A 252 31.95 21.15 -30.21
N SER A 253 31.61 21.98 -29.25
CA SER A 253 31.40 23.42 -29.42
C SER A 253 32.15 24.22 -28.34
N LEU A 254 32.29 25.54 -28.52
CA LEU A 254 32.92 26.42 -27.52
C LEU A 254 31.84 27.05 -26.63
N ALA A 255 31.72 26.59 -25.39
CA ALA A 255 30.85 27.20 -24.38
C ALA A 255 31.37 28.59 -23.97
N GLN A 256 32.69 28.73 -23.89
CA GLN A 256 33.35 30.02 -23.67
C GLN A 256 34.50 30.13 -24.66
N LYS A 257 34.64 31.28 -25.33
CA LYS A 257 35.70 31.52 -26.31
C LYS A 257 36.98 32.06 -25.62
N PRO A 258 38.17 31.67 -26.08
CA PRO A 258 39.41 32.25 -25.59
C PRO A 258 39.55 33.72 -26.04
N ASN A 259 40.15 34.54 -25.18
CA ASN A 259 40.31 35.98 -25.44
C ASN A 259 41.30 36.22 -26.60
N GLY A 260 40.78 36.59 -27.78
CA GLY A 260 41.57 37.04 -28.91
C GLY A 260 42.33 35.94 -29.67
N LYS A 261 42.09 34.65 -29.37
CA LYS A 261 42.68 33.49 -30.06
C LYS A 261 41.61 32.69 -30.81
N ILE A 262 41.99 32.04 -31.91
CA ILE A 262 41.10 31.16 -32.68
C ILE A 262 41.50 29.71 -32.38
N VAL A 263 40.53 28.88 -32.03
CA VAL A 263 40.73 27.44 -31.82
C VAL A 263 40.60 26.73 -33.17
N THR A 264 41.61 25.96 -33.57
CA THR A 264 41.62 25.20 -34.83
C THR A 264 41.31 23.72 -34.60
N VAL A 265 40.97 22.98 -35.66
CA VAL A 265 40.76 21.52 -35.59
C VAL A 265 41.99 20.80 -35.02
N ALA A 266 43.19 21.23 -35.42
CA ALA A 266 44.44 20.64 -34.95
C ALA A 266 44.62 20.81 -33.43
N ASP A 267 44.18 21.94 -32.89
CA ASP A 267 44.20 22.19 -31.44
C ASP A 267 43.25 21.23 -30.73
N ILE A 268 42.02 21.06 -31.23
CA ILE A 268 41.04 20.12 -30.64
C ILE A 268 41.54 18.67 -30.71
N VAL A 269 42.11 18.25 -31.85
CA VAL A 269 42.72 16.91 -32.01
C VAL A 269 43.84 16.70 -30.98
N ALA A 270 44.66 17.71 -30.72
CA ALA A 270 45.72 17.61 -29.72
C ALA A 270 45.20 17.62 -28.26
N MET A 271 44.04 18.23 -28.00
CA MET A 271 43.41 18.25 -26.67
C MET A 271 42.64 16.96 -26.36
N VAL A 272 41.84 16.47 -27.29
CA VAL A 272 40.88 15.36 -27.08
C VAL A 272 41.54 14.01 -27.41
N GLN A 273 42.64 13.73 -26.73
CA GLN A 273 43.42 12.49 -26.83
C GLN A 273 44.06 12.13 -25.49
N GLY A 274 44.55 10.89 -25.35
CA GLY A 274 45.28 10.42 -24.17
C GLY A 274 44.48 10.56 -22.87
N ASP A 275 45.15 11.02 -21.81
CA ASP A 275 44.57 11.13 -20.47
C ASP A 275 43.32 12.02 -20.42
N PHE A 276 43.25 13.08 -21.25
CA PHE A 276 42.08 13.97 -21.28
C PHE A 276 40.86 13.28 -21.88
N ALA A 277 41.04 12.37 -22.85
CA ALA A 277 39.93 11.59 -23.40
C ALA A 277 39.35 10.64 -22.34
N HIS A 278 40.20 9.91 -21.60
CA HIS A 278 39.75 9.08 -20.48
C HIS A 278 39.06 9.91 -19.39
N PHE A 279 39.62 11.08 -19.05
CA PHE A 279 38.99 12.00 -18.09
C PHE A 279 37.61 12.50 -18.55
N LEU A 280 37.47 12.87 -19.82
CA LEU A 280 36.19 13.27 -20.41
C LEU A 280 35.14 12.15 -20.28
N PHE A 281 35.51 10.92 -20.65
CA PHE A 281 34.61 9.78 -20.54
C PHE A 281 34.35 9.36 -19.08
N HIS A 282 35.29 9.59 -18.18
CA HIS A 282 35.08 9.39 -16.75
C HIS A 282 34.03 10.37 -16.20
N GLU A 283 34.13 11.67 -16.51
CA GLU A 283 33.10 12.65 -16.13
C GLU A 283 31.75 12.32 -16.77
N TYR A 284 31.73 11.87 -18.02
CA TYR A 284 30.52 11.41 -18.70
C TYR A 284 29.90 10.19 -18.03
N PHE A 285 30.70 9.19 -17.70
CA PHE A 285 30.24 8.02 -16.95
C PHE A 285 29.64 8.42 -15.60
N LEU A 286 30.30 9.30 -14.83
CA LEU A 286 29.77 9.76 -13.53
C LEU A 286 28.44 10.52 -13.69
N LYS A 287 28.30 11.39 -14.69
CA LYS A 287 27.04 12.06 -15.02
C LYS A 287 25.95 11.04 -15.31
N LEU A 288 26.21 10.09 -16.22
CA LEU A 288 25.25 9.05 -16.57
C LEU A 288 24.90 8.13 -15.39
N SER A 289 25.85 7.81 -14.51
CA SER A 289 25.60 7.03 -13.30
C SER A 289 24.65 7.76 -12.34
N LYS A 290 24.78 9.09 -12.21
CA LYS A 290 23.87 9.91 -11.40
C LYS A 290 22.47 9.99 -12.02
N THR A 291 22.38 10.22 -13.32
CA THR A 291 21.07 10.19 -14.02
C THR A 291 20.42 8.81 -13.90
N ARG A 292 21.20 7.73 -14.03
CA ARG A 292 20.74 6.36 -13.83
C ARG A 292 20.14 6.15 -12.45
N SER A 293 20.83 6.59 -11.38
CA SER A 293 20.34 6.36 -10.02
C SER A 293 19.00 7.05 -9.77
N ILE A 294 18.81 8.27 -10.29
CA ILE A 294 17.55 9.02 -10.14
C ILE A 294 16.42 8.34 -10.93
N ILE A 295 16.67 7.90 -12.17
CA ILE A 295 15.69 7.13 -12.95
C ILE A 295 15.35 5.81 -12.24
N GLN A 296 16.33 5.10 -11.69
CA GLN A 296 16.09 3.87 -10.92
C GLN A 296 15.28 4.15 -9.65
N SER A 297 15.52 5.26 -8.95
CA SER A 297 14.70 5.70 -7.81
C SER A 297 13.26 6.01 -8.22
N ALA A 298 13.05 6.69 -9.36
CA ALA A 298 11.72 6.94 -9.90
C ALA A 298 11.01 5.63 -10.28
N THR A 299 11.70 4.71 -10.96
CA THR A 299 11.18 3.39 -11.32
C THR A 299 10.77 2.60 -10.08
N LYS A 300 11.64 2.51 -9.07
CA LYS A 300 11.35 1.84 -7.79
C LYS A 300 10.10 2.44 -7.14
N ARG A 301 10.04 3.77 -7.01
CA ARG A 301 8.92 4.47 -6.36
C ARG A 301 7.60 4.30 -7.11
N LEU A 302 7.60 4.29 -8.44
CA LEU A 302 6.41 4.04 -9.25
C LEU A 302 5.87 2.62 -9.05
N HIS A 303 6.74 1.60 -9.11
CA HIS A 303 6.33 0.20 -8.93
C HIS A 303 5.88 -0.10 -7.50
N GLU A 304 6.47 0.56 -6.50
CA GLU A 304 6.03 0.51 -5.10
C GLU A 304 4.63 1.08 -4.89
N HIS A 305 4.10 1.89 -5.79
CA HIS A 305 2.82 2.60 -5.65
C HIS A 305 1.82 2.36 -6.78
N ARG A 306 2.12 1.46 -7.72
CA ARG A 306 1.30 1.15 -8.90
C ARG A 306 -0.16 0.85 -8.55
N ASN A 307 -1.09 1.36 -9.37
CA ASN A 307 -2.52 1.08 -9.26
C ASN A 307 -2.91 -0.27 -9.89
N LEU A 308 -4.02 -0.84 -9.42
CA LEU A 308 -4.57 -2.09 -9.93
C LEU A 308 -5.00 -1.96 -11.39
N CYS A 309 -4.57 -2.92 -12.21
CA CYS A 309 -4.81 -2.97 -13.65
C CYS A 309 -4.22 -1.80 -14.46
N GLU A 310 -3.23 -1.11 -13.91
CA GLU A 310 -2.51 -0.01 -14.57
C GLU A 310 -0.99 -0.29 -14.59
N ASP A 311 -0.27 0.19 -15.61
CA ASP A 311 1.17 -0.07 -15.72
C ASP A 311 1.95 1.06 -16.42
N PHE A 312 3.27 1.09 -16.25
CA PHE A 312 4.17 2.09 -16.84
C PHE A 312 4.93 1.50 -18.03
N ILE A 313 4.76 2.09 -19.22
CA ILE A 313 5.44 1.66 -20.45
C ILE A 313 6.91 2.11 -20.45
N SER A 314 7.15 3.37 -20.14
CA SER A 314 8.48 3.94 -20.17
C SER A 314 8.64 5.09 -19.18
N ILE A 315 9.85 5.21 -18.66
CA ILE A 315 10.27 6.27 -17.75
C ILE A 315 11.54 6.86 -18.37
N LYS A 316 11.47 8.11 -18.84
CA LYS A 316 12.56 8.76 -19.57
C LYS A 316 12.68 10.23 -19.22
N ALA A 317 13.83 10.82 -19.49
CA ALA A 317 14.00 12.27 -19.42
C ALA A 317 13.09 12.97 -20.45
N VAL A 318 12.54 14.11 -20.07
CA VAL A 318 11.78 14.97 -20.97
C VAL A 318 12.70 15.54 -22.05
N ARG A 319 12.22 15.59 -23.29
CA ARG A 319 12.96 16.25 -24.37
C ARG A 319 12.68 17.75 -24.35
N THR A 320 13.66 18.54 -24.78
CA THR A 320 13.56 20.00 -24.75
C THR A 320 13.53 20.58 -26.16
N GLU A 321 12.73 21.63 -26.36
CA GLU A 321 12.78 22.47 -27.57
C GLU A 321 13.27 23.86 -27.21
N GLU A 322 14.37 24.30 -27.85
CA GLU A 322 14.93 25.63 -27.62
C GLU A 322 14.11 26.71 -28.34
N VAL A 323 13.75 27.76 -27.60
CA VAL A 323 13.06 28.94 -28.14
C VAL A 323 13.89 30.19 -27.84
N ALA A 324 14.24 30.93 -28.88
CA ALA A 324 14.86 32.24 -28.74
C ALA A 324 13.84 33.36 -28.92
N PHE A 325 13.96 34.39 -28.09
CA PHE A 325 13.11 35.58 -28.15
C PHE A 325 13.95 36.79 -28.52
N CYS A 326 13.47 37.57 -29.49
CA CYS A 326 14.08 38.83 -29.87
C CYS A 326 13.03 39.94 -29.81
N PHE A 327 13.31 40.97 -29.02
CA PHE A 327 12.41 42.12 -28.86
C PHE A 327 13.15 43.33 -28.25
N ASP A 328 12.53 44.49 -28.38
CA ASP A 328 13.03 45.75 -27.84
C ASP A 328 12.22 46.14 -26.60
N ILE A 329 12.88 46.63 -25.55
CA ILE A 329 12.25 47.12 -24.32
C ILE A 329 12.55 48.61 -24.16
N ASP A 330 11.53 49.46 -24.16
CA ASP A 330 11.65 50.85 -23.70
C ASP A 330 11.62 50.85 -22.17
N VAL A 331 12.66 51.40 -21.54
CA VAL A 331 12.76 51.48 -20.07
C VAL A 331 12.78 52.91 -19.56
N GLN A 332 12.40 53.10 -18.30
CA GLN A 332 12.49 54.39 -17.62
C GLN A 332 13.96 54.87 -17.56
N PRO A 333 14.23 56.19 -17.62
CA PRO A 333 15.60 56.71 -17.62
C PRO A 333 16.44 56.27 -16.41
N ALA A 334 15.81 56.11 -15.24
CA ALA A 334 16.45 55.72 -13.99
C ALA A 334 16.54 54.20 -13.78
N ALA A 335 15.93 53.38 -14.65
CA ALA A 335 15.93 51.93 -14.49
C ALA A 335 17.33 51.34 -14.70
N ASP A 336 17.66 50.31 -13.92
CA ASP A 336 18.86 49.50 -14.08
C ASP A 336 18.62 48.50 -15.24
N ILE A 337 19.43 48.58 -16.29
CA ILE A 337 19.18 47.81 -17.52
C ILE A 337 19.55 46.34 -17.36
N GLU A 338 20.60 46.05 -16.58
CA GLU A 338 21.02 44.70 -16.23
C GLU A 338 19.92 44.00 -15.41
N LYS A 339 19.38 44.70 -14.40
CA LYS A 339 18.28 44.17 -13.58
C LYS A 339 17.00 43.93 -14.38
N VAL A 340 16.62 44.86 -15.27
CA VAL A 340 15.43 44.69 -16.12
C VAL A 340 15.61 43.51 -17.08
N GLN A 341 16.78 43.38 -17.72
CA GLN A 341 17.02 42.25 -18.62
C GLN A 341 17.05 40.91 -17.88
N ALA A 342 17.66 40.86 -16.68
CA ALA A 342 17.65 39.66 -15.84
C ALA A 342 16.23 39.26 -15.42
N ALA A 343 15.42 40.23 -14.98
CA ALA A 343 14.03 40.00 -14.64
C ALA A 343 13.19 39.53 -15.84
N ALA A 344 13.45 40.07 -17.04
CA ALA A 344 12.76 39.65 -18.26
C ALA A 344 13.11 38.21 -18.64
N PHE A 345 14.39 37.82 -18.58
CA PHE A 345 14.78 36.44 -18.80
C PHE A 345 14.17 35.51 -17.75
N PHE A 346 14.28 35.84 -16.47
CA PHE A 346 13.70 35.05 -15.38
C PHE A 346 12.17 34.88 -15.53
N ALA A 347 11.44 35.95 -15.85
CA ALA A 347 9.99 35.88 -16.06
C ALA A 347 9.59 35.02 -17.27
N ILE A 348 10.40 35.04 -18.35
CA ILE A 348 10.18 34.17 -19.50
C ILE A 348 10.50 32.72 -19.14
N GLU A 349 11.58 32.45 -18.39
CA GLU A 349 11.90 31.11 -17.91
C GLU A 349 10.79 30.53 -17.05
N GLU A 350 10.33 31.28 -16.05
CA GLU A 350 9.26 30.87 -15.14
C GLU A 350 7.93 30.70 -15.87
N TYR A 351 7.68 31.48 -16.92
CA TYR A 351 6.51 31.27 -17.77
C TYR A 351 6.60 29.96 -18.56
N LEU A 352 7.75 29.67 -19.17
CA LEU A 352 7.94 28.47 -20.00
C LEU A 352 7.96 27.20 -19.14
N ASN A 353 8.63 27.25 -18.00
CA ASN A 353 8.80 26.15 -17.06
C ASN A 353 8.67 26.67 -15.62
N PRO A 354 7.44 26.76 -15.08
CA PRO A 354 7.22 27.24 -13.72
C PRO A 354 7.81 26.29 -12.68
N SER A 355 8.32 26.86 -11.58
CA SER A 355 8.92 26.10 -10.49
C SER A 355 7.87 25.46 -9.58
N ILE A 356 8.22 24.31 -8.99
CA ILE A 356 7.39 23.64 -8.00
C ILE A 356 7.91 23.98 -6.61
N ASN A 357 7.02 24.47 -5.75
CA ASN A 357 7.38 24.89 -4.40
C ASN A 357 6.94 23.86 -3.36
N PHE A 358 7.81 23.63 -2.37
CA PHE A 358 7.48 22.89 -1.17
C PHE A 358 7.06 23.83 -0.03
N TYR A 359 6.02 23.45 0.70
CA TYR A 359 5.46 24.22 1.81
C TYR A 359 5.56 23.46 3.14
N ALA A 360 5.76 24.18 4.23
CA ALA A 360 5.67 23.63 5.57
C ALA A 360 4.21 23.51 6.01
N LEU A 361 3.89 22.53 6.87
CA LEU A 361 2.53 22.34 7.40
C LEU A 361 1.96 23.62 8.01
N ARG A 362 2.75 24.32 8.81
CA ARG A 362 2.35 25.57 9.47
C ARG A 362 1.97 26.67 8.48
N GLU A 363 2.69 26.78 7.37
CA GLU A 363 2.42 27.78 6.33
C GLU A 363 1.06 27.53 5.67
N LEU A 364 0.74 26.27 5.36
CA LEU A 364 -0.55 25.89 4.79
C LEU A 364 -1.71 26.11 5.77
N LEU A 365 -1.48 25.82 7.06
CA LEU A 365 -2.45 26.12 8.14
C LEU A 365 -2.67 27.64 8.30
N ASP A 366 -1.61 28.44 8.25
CA ASP A 366 -1.69 29.91 8.32
C ASP A 366 -2.42 30.50 7.10
N ARG A 367 -2.30 29.85 5.93
CA ARG A 367 -3.11 30.11 4.71
C ARG A 367 -4.57 29.67 4.83
N LYS A 368 -4.97 29.03 5.93
CA LYS A 368 -6.32 28.49 6.20
C LYS A 368 -6.77 27.40 5.21
N ILE A 369 -5.82 26.66 4.65
CA ILE A 369 -6.14 25.46 3.88
C ILE A 369 -6.61 24.39 4.87
N ARG A 370 -7.64 23.62 4.49
CA ARG A 370 -8.20 22.62 5.39
C ARG A 370 -7.23 21.45 5.55
N VAL A 371 -7.25 20.83 6.72
CA VAL A 371 -6.33 19.71 7.04
C VAL A 371 -6.53 18.53 6.10
N ASP A 372 -7.79 18.21 5.77
CA ASP A 372 -8.12 17.15 4.81
C ASP A 372 -7.55 17.43 3.42
N ASP A 373 -7.55 18.69 2.96
CA ASP A 373 -6.96 19.06 1.67
C ASP A 373 -5.42 19.01 1.69
N ILE A 374 -4.80 19.38 2.83
CA ILE A 374 -3.33 19.36 2.99
C ILE A 374 -2.77 17.94 2.93
N PHE A 375 -3.42 16.99 3.62
CA PHE A 375 -2.99 15.59 3.69
C PHE A 375 -3.59 14.73 2.56
N ASN A 376 -4.32 15.32 1.62
CA ASN A 376 -4.86 14.57 0.49
C ASN A 376 -3.75 14.18 -0.50
N GLY A 377 -3.73 12.89 -0.85
CA GLY A 377 -2.72 12.30 -1.73
C GLY A 377 -1.59 11.59 -0.96
N PRO A 378 -0.44 11.37 -1.60
CA PRO A 378 0.63 10.54 -1.07
C PRO A 378 1.42 11.24 0.05
N ILE A 379 2.01 10.41 0.91
CA ILE A 379 2.98 10.87 1.90
C ILE A 379 4.25 11.33 1.18
N LEU A 380 4.66 12.57 1.45
CA LEU A 380 5.88 13.18 0.93
C LEU A 380 6.94 13.32 2.03
N SER A 381 8.21 13.30 1.65
CA SER A 381 9.37 13.39 2.55
C SER A 381 9.81 14.83 2.76
N HIS A 382 9.57 15.71 1.78
CA HIS A 382 10.15 17.05 1.73
C HIS A 382 9.16 18.20 1.97
N GLY A 383 8.03 17.93 2.63
CA GLY A 383 6.98 18.91 2.91
C GLY A 383 5.71 18.64 2.11
N PHE A 384 4.96 19.69 1.77
CA PHE A 384 3.70 19.59 1.05
C PHE A 384 3.76 20.34 -0.28
N ILE A 385 3.09 19.80 -1.30
CA ILE A 385 2.97 20.42 -2.62
C ILE A 385 1.51 20.82 -2.83
N ASP A 386 1.28 22.10 -3.14
CA ASP A 386 -0.03 22.64 -3.46
C ASP A 386 -0.50 22.12 -4.83
N THR A 387 -1.65 21.43 -4.86
CA THR A 387 -2.18 20.82 -6.09
C THR A 387 -2.51 21.88 -7.14
N GLU A 388 -3.08 23.02 -6.75
CA GLU A 388 -3.45 24.08 -7.69
C GLU A 388 -2.20 24.68 -8.35
N GLN A 389 -1.12 24.84 -7.59
CA GLN A 389 0.16 25.29 -8.15
C GLN A 389 0.73 24.24 -9.10
N LEU A 390 0.72 22.96 -8.71
CA LEU A 390 1.27 21.87 -9.52
C LEU A 390 0.58 21.74 -10.89
N GLU A 391 -0.72 22.04 -10.97
CA GLU A 391 -1.47 22.04 -12.23
C GLU A 391 -1.00 23.13 -13.20
N THR A 392 -0.41 24.22 -12.72
CA THR A 392 0.15 25.27 -13.59
C THR A 392 1.47 24.86 -14.26
N THR A 393 2.14 23.82 -13.76
CA THR A 393 3.46 23.36 -14.24
C THR A 393 3.37 22.25 -15.29
N GLN A 394 2.25 22.17 -16.01
CA GLN A 394 2.04 21.23 -17.13
C GLN A 394 2.86 21.63 -18.36
N LEU A 395 3.21 20.66 -19.22
CA LEU A 395 3.89 20.93 -20.48
C LEU A 395 3.03 21.85 -21.36
N ARG A 396 3.61 22.98 -21.79
CA ARG A 396 2.94 23.91 -22.69
C ARG A 396 2.96 23.40 -24.13
N SER A 397 1.80 23.42 -24.77
CA SER A 397 1.67 23.10 -26.20
C SER A 397 1.77 24.33 -27.10
N VAL A 398 1.49 25.53 -26.57
CA VAL A 398 1.51 26.79 -27.32
C VAL A 398 2.10 27.93 -26.47
N ILE A 399 2.96 28.73 -27.08
CA ILE A 399 3.50 29.97 -26.52
C ILE A 399 2.84 31.14 -27.24
N HIS A 400 2.12 32.00 -26.50
CA HIS A 400 1.52 33.21 -27.05
C HIS A 400 2.39 34.45 -26.76
N THR A 401 2.58 35.28 -27.79
CA THR A 401 3.34 36.53 -27.68
C THR A 401 2.70 37.51 -26.70
N SER A 402 1.36 37.57 -26.61
CA SER A 402 0.64 38.43 -25.68
C SER A 402 1.01 38.18 -24.23
N ASP A 403 1.19 36.91 -23.87
CA ASP A 403 1.41 36.49 -22.48
C ASP A 403 2.81 36.92 -22.04
N ILE A 404 3.81 36.71 -22.89
CA ILE A 404 5.19 37.17 -22.65
C ILE A 404 5.27 38.69 -22.60
N ILE A 405 4.59 39.40 -23.50
CA ILE A 405 4.57 40.87 -23.48
C ILE A 405 3.98 41.37 -22.16
N ASN A 406 2.86 40.79 -21.70
CA ASN A 406 2.25 41.18 -20.43
C ASN A 406 3.20 40.94 -19.25
N LEU A 407 3.85 39.77 -19.20
CA LEU A 407 4.83 39.44 -18.16
C LEU A 407 6.02 40.42 -18.13
N VAL A 408 6.55 40.78 -19.30
CA VAL A 408 7.66 41.73 -19.39
C VAL A 408 7.20 43.16 -19.05
N MET A 409 5.97 43.54 -19.41
CA MET A 409 5.39 44.85 -19.09
C MET A 409 5.15 45.05 -17.58
N ASP A 410 4.92 43.97 -16.83
CA ASP A 410 4.75 44.02 -15.37
C ASP A 410 6.06 44.25 -14.60
N ILE A 411 7.22 44.17 -15.27
CA ILE A 411 8.53 44.40 -14.67
C ILE A 411 8.71 45.90 -14.38
N GLU A 412 9.08 46.20 -13.14
CA GLU A 412 9.34 47.58 -12.70
C GLU A 412 10.40 48.25 -13.59
N GLY A 413 10.01 49.38 -14.20
CA GLY A 413 10.88 50.17 -15.06
C GLY A 413 10.66 49.94 -16.56
N VAL A 414 9.85 48.97 -16.97
CA VAL A 414 9.45 48.77 -18.37
C VAL A 414 8.31 49.74 -18.76
N LEU A 415 8.40 50.34 -19.94
CA LEU A 415 7.41 51.27 -20.50
C LEU A 415 6.70 50.72 -21.73
N ALA A 416 7.40 49.98 -22.58
CA ALA A 416 6.84 49.35 -23.77
C ALA A 416 7.73 48.19 -24.25
N VAL A 417 7.12 47.19 -24.91
CA VAL A 417 7.80 46.13 -25.65
C VAL A 417 7.50 46.28 -27.15
N ARG A 418 8.51 46.19 -28.01
CA ARG A 418 8.39 46.35 -29.48
C ARG A 418 9.12 45.25 -30.23
N ASN A 419 8.79 45.08 -31.52
CA ASN A 419 9.50 44.21 -32.46
C ASN A 419 9.68 42.75 -31.99
N PHE A 420 8.65 42.20 -31.35
CA PHE A 420 8.71 40.86 -30.77
C PHE A 420 8.64 39.75 -31.82
N VAL A 421 9.64 38.87 -31.80
CA VAL A 421 9.71 37.67 -32.63
C VAL A 421 10.26 36.48 -31.85
N MET A 422 9.78 35.28 -32.20
CA MET A 422 10.20 34.01 -31.61
C MET A 422 10.79 33.11 -32.69
N THR A 423 11.84 32.37 -32.37
CA THR A 423 12.43 31.36 -33.27
C THR A 423 12.66 30.06 -32.52
N LYS A 424 12.16 28.95 -33.07
CA LYS A 424 12.36 27.59 -32.53
C LYS A 424 13.61 26.95 -33.15
N TYR A 425 14.37 26.24 -32.33
CA TYR A 425 15.54 25.47 -32.75
C TYR A 425 15.33 23.99 -32.45
N ASP A 426 15.84 23.12 -33.33
CA ASP A 426 15.87 21.67 -33.13
C ASP A 426 17.07 21.24 -32.25
N GLU A 427 17.16 19.93 -31.98
CA GLU A 427 18.26 19.31 -31.21
C GLU A 427 19.64 19.53 -31.86
N ASP A 428 19.71 19.73 -33.18
CA ASP A 428 20.94 20.08 -33.91
C ASP A 428 21.32 21.57 -33.78
N GLY A 429 20.51 22.35 -33.05
CA GLY A 429 20.66 23.79 -32.93
C GLY A 429 20.36 24.56 -34.21
N LYS A 430 19.68 23.95 -35.18
CA LYS A 430 19.24 24.59 -36.43
C LYS A 430 17.84 25.16 -36.24
N ALA A 431 17.60 26.29 -36.90
CA ALA A 431 16.28 26.92 -36.84
C ALA A 431 15.26 26.06 -37.61
N VAL A 432 14.16 25.70 -36.94
CA VAL A 432 13.15 24.80 -37.52
C VAL A 432 12.42 25.53 -38.66
N PRO A 433 12.40 24.97 -39.89
CA PRO A 433 11.73 25.61 -41.02
C PRO A 433 10.25 25.89 -40.73
N GLY A 434 9.80 27.12 -41.00
CA GLY A 434 8.43 27.55 -40.73
C GLY A 434 8.16 27.99 -39.28
N GLN A 435 9.13 27.85 -38.37
CA GLN A 435 9.06 28.28 -36.96
C GLN A 435 10.06 29.40 -36.64
N ILE A 436 10.35 30.24 -37.64
CA ILE A 436 11.37 31.31 -37.57
C ILE A 436 10.68 32.67 -37.61
N GLY A 437 11.01 33.54 -36.67
CA GLY A 437 10.50 34.92 -36.65
C GLY A 437 8.99 35.03 -36.43
N LEU A 438 8.39 34.11 -35.68
CA LEU A 438 6.95 34.09 -35.39
C LEU A 438 6.57 35.25 -34.46
N THR A 439 5.44 35.91 -34.77
CA THR A 439 5.01 37.15 -34.11
C THR A 439 3.78 37.00 -33.22
N TRP A 440 3.08 35.87 -33.25
CA TRP A 440 1.79 35.69 -32.56
C TRP A 440 1.75 34.49 -31.63
N CYS A 441 2.03 33.30 -32.16
CA CYS A 441 2.03 32.06 -31.40
C CYS A 441 3.05 31.07 -31.97
N MET A 442 3.59 30.23 -31.11
CA MET A 442 4.51 29.14 -31.45
C MET A 442 3.97 27.84 -30.86
N HIS A 443 3.94 26.78 -31.69
CA HIS A 443 3.53 25.45 -31.25
C HIS A 443 4.75 24.64 -30.83
N ILE A 444 4.63 24.00 -29.66
CA ILE A 444 5.62 23.09 -29.10
C ILE A 444 5.21 21.67 -29.46
N GLU A 445 6.18 20.83 -29.79
CA GLU A 445 5.91 19.43 -30.09
C GLU A 445 5.33 18.71 -28.86
N PRO A 446 4.36 17.79 -29.04
CA PRO A 446 3.83 17.02 -27.93
C PRO A 446 4.95 16.34 -27.13
N LEU A 447 4.82 16.29 -25.80
CA LEU A 447 5.79 15.68 -24.89
C LEU A 447 7.17 16.37 -24.84
N HIS A 448 7.28 17.59 -25.37
CA HIS A 448 8.49 18.40 -25.26
C HIS A 448 8.31 19.56 -24.29
N LYS A 449 9.40 19.90 -23.60
CA LYS A 449 9.53 21.04 -22.70
C LYS A 449 10.16 22.22 -23.44
N PRO A 450 9.50 23.38 -23.53
CA PRO A 450 10.13 24.56 -24.11
C PRO A 450 11.18 25.12 -23.15
N ILE A 451 12.37 25.41 -23.66
CA ILE A 451 13.46 26.04 -22.90
C ILE A 451 13.91 27.35 -23.56
N LEU A 452 14.27 28.33 -22.74
CA LEU A 452 14.75 29.62 -23.22
C LEU A 452 16.20 29.51 -23.72
N SER A 453 16.43 29.79 -25.00
CA SER A 453 17.77 29.88 -25.56
C SER A 453 18.37 31.27 -25.31
N LYS A 454 19.05 31.46 -24.17
CA LYS A 454 19.57 32.77 -23.73
C LYS A 454 20.64 33.32 -24.68
N GLU A 455 21.53 32.46 -25.16
CA GLU A 455 22.64 32.84 -26.05
C GLU A 455 22.16 33.29 -27.44
N ARG A 456 21.02 32.76 -27.90
CA ARG A 456 20.41 33.07 -29.20
C ARG A 456 19.36 34.19 -29.10
N SER A 457 18.86 34.46 -27.89
CA SER A 457 17.90 35.54 -27.62
C SER A 457 18.57 36.92 -27.65
N LYS A 458 17.86 37.93 -28.16
CA LYS A 458 18.37 39.30 -28.27
C LYS A 458 17.36 40.30 -27.74
N ILE A 459 17.66 40.87 -26.57
CA ILE A 459 16.87 41.92 -25.95
C ILE A 459 17.64 43.24 -26.06
N LEU A 460 17.08 44.22 -26.76
CA LEU A 460 17.66 45.57 -26.87
C LEU A 460 16.90 46.53 -25.95
N LEU A 461 17.60 47.23 -25.07
CA LEU A 461 16.97 48.17 -24.13
C LEU A 461 17.13 49.60 -24.63
N PHE A 462 16.07 50.39 -24.56
CA PHE A 462 16.06 51.79 -25.00
C PHE A 462 15.78 52.74 -23.84
N LYS A 463 16.68 53.71 -23.62
CA LYS A 463 16.45 54.85 -22.72
C LYS A 463 16.34 56.12 -23.55
N ASN A 464 15.18 56.79 -23.51
CA ASN A 464 14.91 57.99 -24.31
C ASN A 464 15.25 57.79 -25.80
N GLN A 465 14.92 56.62 -26.37
CA GLN A 465 15.21 56.20 -27.75
C GLN A 465 16.69 55.92 -28.09
N PHE A 466 17.61 55.95 -27.12
CA PHE A 466 18.98 55.47 -27.32
C PHE A 466 19.09 54.00 -26.94
N PRO A 467 19.68 53.14 -27.80
CA PRO A 467 19.88 51.73 -27.50
C PRO A 467 21.05 51.52 -26.53
N PHE A 468 20.85 50.65 -25.56
CA PHE A 468 21.84 50.18 -24.60
C PHE A 468 21.92 48.65 -24.63
N LEU A 469 23.12 48.13 -24.44
CA LEU A 469 23.38 46.70 -24.29
C LEU A 469 23.79 46.46 -22.85
N ALA A 470 23.07 45.60 -22.13
CA ALA A 470 23.46 45.22 -20.79
C ALA A 470 24.72 44.35 -20.81
N ARG A 471 25.48 44.39 -19.71
CA ARG A 471 26.62 43.49 -19.53
C ARG A 471 26.11 42.09 -19.16
N TYR A 472 26.25 41.15 -20.09
CA TYR A 472 25.68 39.82 -19.94
C TYR A 472 26.19 39.04 -18.72
N ASP A 473 27.45 39.24 -18.30
CA ASP A 473 27.98 38.61 -17.08
C ASP A 473 27.19 39.01 -15.83
N GLU A 474 26.85 40.30 -15.71
CA GLU A 474 26.10 40.85 -14.58
C GLU A 474 24.61 40.46 -14.64
N VAL A 475 24.06 40.36 -15.85
CA VAL A 475 22.71 39.81 -16.09
C VAL A 475 22.65 38.35 -15.64
N ARG A 476 23.64 37.53 -16.00
CA ARG A 476 23.71 36.10 -15.62
C ARG A 476 23.76 35.93 -14.10
N ASP A 477 24.62 36.69 -13.42
CA ASP A 477 24.75 36.62 -11.96
C ASP A 477 23.45 37.07 -11.27
N SER A 478 22.76 38.07 -11.83
CA SER A 478 21.45 38.52 -11.36
C SER A 478 20.35 37.47 -11.55
N ILE A 479 20.34 36.75 -12.68
CA ILE A 479 19.42 35.62 -12.92
C ILE A 479 19.66 34.51 -11.89
N PHE A 480 20.92 34.17 -11.62
CA PHE A 480 21.25 33.17 -10.61
C PHE A 480 20.73 33.56 -9.21
N LEU A 481 20.86 34.85 -8.84
CA LEU A 481 20.31 35.35 -7.58
C LEU A 481 18.77 35.26 -7.54
N LEU A 482 18.08 35.57 -8.65
CA LEU A 482 16.62 35.47 -8.74
C LEU A 482 16.14 34.02 -8.56
N HIS A 483 16.82 33.07 -9.21
CA HIS A 483 16.56 31.63 -9.00
C HIS A 483 16.76 31.24 -7.54
N ALA A 484 17.88 31.63 -6.92
CA ALA A 484 18.15 31.33 -5.51
C ALA A 484 17.15 31.95 -4.53
N GLN A 485 16.53 33.09 -4.87
CA GLN A 485 15.50 33.73 -4.05
C GLN A 485 14.11 33.13 -4.24
N SER A 486 13.82 32.62 -5.44
CA SER A 486 12.52 32.07 -5.82
C SER A 486 12.41 30.58 -5.52
N SER A 487 13.52 29.84 -5.52
CA SER A 487 13.52 28.40 -5.27
C SER A 487 13.08 28.10 -3.84
N ARG A 488 11.96 27.38 -3.71
CA ARG A 488 11.53 26.77 -2.45
C ARG A 488 11.84 25.29 -2.51
N ASP A 489 13.11 25.00 -2.32
CA ASP A 489 13.66 23.64 -2.40
C ASP A 489 12.98 22.68 -1.42
N LYS A 490 13.19 21.40 -1.67
CA LYS A 490 12.81 20.27 -0.84
C LYS A 490 13.16 20.52 0.64
N LEU A 491 12.16 20.53 1.51
CA LEU A 491 12.30 20.91 2.91
C LEU A 491 12.65 19.69 3.78
N ASN A 492 13.84 19.68 4.36
CA ASN A 492 14.31 18.60 5.23
C ASN A 492 14.10 18.89 6.72
N GLY A 493 13.64 17.88 7.47
CA GLY A 493 13.60 17.91 8.95
C GLY A 493 12.51 18.78 9.59
N LEU A 494 11.48 19.18 8.84
CA LEU A 494 10.35 19.94 9.37
C LEU A 494 9.27 19.02 9.98
N GLN A 495 8.51 19.55 10.94
CA GLN A 495 7.33 18.86 11.48
C GLN A 495 6.23 18.77 10.41
N GLN A 496 5.92 17.55 9.99
CA GLN A 496 4.97 17.25 8.91
C GLN A 496 3.63 16.70 9.42
N ASP A 497 3.38 16.74 10.72
CA ASP A 497 2.15 16.21 11.31
C ASP A 497 1.66 17.09 12.46
N LEU A 498 0.36 16.98 12.74
CA LEU A 498 -0.27 17.66 13.86
C LEU A 498 0.23 17.07 15.19
N PRO A 499 0.59 17.91 16.17
CA PRO A 499 1.09 17.42 17.45
C PRO A 499 -0.01 16.66 18.21
N VAL A 500 0.29 15.42 18.60
CA VAL A 500 -0.61 14.62 19.44
C VAL A 500 -0.60 15.17 20.88
N PRO A 501 -1.76 15.46 21.50
CA PRO A 501 -1.80 15.96 22.87
C PRO A 501 -1.22 14.96 23.87
N VAL A 502 -0.24 15.39 24.65
CA VAL A 502 0.32 14.58 25.74
C VAL A 502 -0.50 14.78 27.01
N GLY A 503 -0.98 13.66 27.57
CA GLY A 503 -1.69 13.60 28.84
C GLY A 503 -0.78 13.29 30.02
N ARG A 504 -1.30 13.47 31.24
CA ARG A 504 -0.64 13.05 32.48
C ARG A 504 -1.51 12.02 33.22
N LYS A 505 -0.89 10.96 33.74
CA LYS A 505 -1.61 9.99 34.58
C LYS A 505 -2.13 10.68 35.84
N ARG A 506 -3.43 10.53 36.09
CA ARG A 506 -4.10 11.02 37.31
C ARG A 506 -4.61 9.82 38.08
N ASP A 507 -4.61 9.95 39.40
CA ASP A 507 -5.18 8.92 40.27
C ASP A 507 -6.70 8.85 40.04
N THR A 508 -7.15 7.69 39.56
CA THR A 508 -8.55 7.39 39.28
C THR A 508 -9.03 6.15 40.02
N GLU A 509 -8.12 5.38 40.62
CA GLU A 509 -8.38 4.04 41.16
C GLU A 509 -8.58 4.06 42.67
N SER A 510 -7.84 4.92 43.38
CA SER A 510 -7.85 4.95 44.84
C SER A 510 -9.25 5.18 45.40
N HIS A 511 -9.65 4.39 46.40
CA HIS A 511 -10.97 4.49 47.02
C HIS A 511 -10.83 4.91 48.48
N TRP A 512 -11.46 6.03 48.85
CA TRP A 512 -11.61 6.44 50.25
C TRP A 512 -12.93 5.87 50.80
N PRO A 513 -12.92 5.04 51.86
CA PRO A 513 -14.13 4.44 52.37
C PRO A 513 -15.10 5.49 52.92
N VAL A 514 -16.35 5.48 52.42
CA VAL A 514 -17.44 6.34 52.92
C VAL A 514 -17.64 6.14 54.43
N GLN A 515 -17.41 4.93 54.94
CA GLN A 515 -17.44 4.61 56.37
C GLN A 515 -16.53 5.49 57.23
N TYR A 516 -15.45 6.05 56.67
CA TYR A 516 -14.48 6.85 57.40
C TYR A 516 -14.94 8.31 57.60
N ASP A 517 -15.90 8.76 56.80
CA ASP A 517 -16.50 10.10 56.91
C ASP A 517 -17.64 10.16 57.94
N PHE A 518 -18.06 9.02 58.49
CA PHE A 518 -19.08 8.98 59.53
C PHE A 518 -18.58 9.51 60.87
N PRO A 519 -19.47 10.10 61.69
CA PRO A 519 -19.13 10.50 63.05
C PRO A 519 -18.57 9.35 63.88
N GLN A 520 -17.56 9.63 64.71
CA GLN A 520 -16.86 8.63 65.54
C GLN A 520 -17.80 7.81 66.44
N THR A 521 -18.97 8.35 66.79
CA THR A 521 -20.00 7.65 67.59
C THR A 521 -20.52 6.37 66.94
N TYR A 522 -20.44 6.25 65.62
CA TYR A 522 -20.85 5.04 64.88
C TYR A 522 -19.82 3.92 65.05
N GLY A 523 -18.55 4.26 65.30
CA GLY A 523 -17.46 3.31 65.50
C GLY A 523 -17.04 2.55 64.25
N ILE A 524 -17.43 3.01 63.06
CA ILE A 524 -17.13 2.36 61.78
C ILE A 524 -15.96 2.96 61.01
N GLY A 525 -15.53 4.18 61.37
CA GLY A 525 -14.41 4.87 60.74
C GLY A 525 -13.03 4.31 61.10
N GLU A 526 -11.96 4.98 60.66
CA GLU A 526 -10.56 4.58 60.80
C GLU A 526 -10.15 4.19 62.24
N PHE A 527 -10.66 4.90 63.24
CA PHE A 527 -10.35 4.63 64.64
C PHE A 527 -11.03 3.35 65.18
N GLY A 528 -12.13 2.92 64.58
CA GLY A 528 -12.89 1.73 65.00
C GLY A 528 -13.52 1.85 66.41
N LEU A 529 -13.82 0.71 67.02
CA LEU A 529 -14.31 0.65 68.41
C LEU A 529 -13.15 0.57 69.41
N PRO A 530 -13.29 1.13 70.63
CA PRO A 530 -12.34 0.91 71.72
C PRO A 530 -12.17 -0.57 72.08
N ALA A 531 -11.01 -0.98 72.59
CA ALA A 531 -10.69 -2.38 72.86
C ALA A 531 -11.58 -3.10 73.91
N ASN A 532 -12.37 -2.35 74.71
CA ASN A 532 -13.14 -2.89 75.86
C ASN A 532 -14.66 -2.76 75.67
N VAL A 533 -15.16 -2.98 74.46
CA VAL A 533 -16.59 -2.88 74.11
C VAL A 533 -17.32 -4.23 74.21
N SER A 534 -18.65 -4.19 74.42
CA SER A 534 -19.46 -5.42 74.50
C SER A 534 -19.51 -6.16 73.15
N PRO A 535 -19.65 -7.51 73.16
CA PRO A 535 -19.84 -8.30 71.94
C PRO A 535 -21.04 -7.84 71.10
N GLU A 536 -22.12 -7.39 71.75
CA GLU A 536 -23.30 -6.83 71.08
C GLU A 536 -22.96 -5.55 70.30
N ARG A 537 -22.11 -4.67 70.84
CA ARG A 537 -21.70 -3.44 70.15
C ARG A 537 -20.82 -3.75 68.93
N VAL A 538 -19.93 -4.73 69.05
CA VAL A 538 -19.13 -5.24 67.93
C VAL A 538 -20.05 -5.84 66.85
N ALA A 539 -21.06 -6.63 67.23
CA ALA A 539 -22.02 -7.19 66.28
C ALA A 539 -22.81 -6.10 65.54
N LYS A 540 -23.29 -5.06 66.25
CA LYS A 540 -23.98 -3.90 65.66
C LYS A 540 -23.09 -3.10 64.71
N GLN A 541 -21.82 -2.89 65.07
CA GLN A 541 -20.83 -2.25 64.19
C GLN A 541 -20.66 -3.08 62.90
N ARG A 542 -20.44 -4.39 63.02
CA ARG A 542 -20.29 -5.28 61.86
C ARG A 542 -21.52 -5.30 60.97
N GLN A 543 -22.72 -5.28 61.54
CA GLN A 543 -23.97 -5.20 60.77
C GLN A 543 -24.03 -3.94 59.92
N LEU A 544 -23.68 -2.78 60.49
CA LEU A 544 -23.65 -1.52 59.75
C LEU A 544 -22.53 -1.49 58.70
N LYS A 545 -21.32 -1.96 59.04
CA LYS A 545 -20.22 -2.10 58.08
C LYS A 545 -20.62 -2.98 56.90
N ALA A 546 -21.26 -4.12 57.16
CA ALA A 546 -21.74 -5.03 56.11
C ALA A 546 -22.82 -4.38 55.22
N TYR A 547 -23.72 -3.58 55.80
CA TYR A 547 -24.72 -2.83 55.03
C TYR A 547 -24.06 -1.79 54.11
N LEU A 548 -23.07 -1.04 54.62
CA LEU A 548 -22.37 -0.01 53.84
C LEU A 548 -21.43 -0.59 52.77
N LEU A 549 -20.88 -1.78 53.01
CA LEU A 549 -19.95 -2.45 52.09
C LEU A 549 -20.51 -2.64 50.67
N PHE A 550 -21.84 -2.81 50.54
CA PHE A 550 -22.49 -2.86 49.23
C PHE A 550 -22.32 -1.56 48.45
N TYR A 551 -22.53 -0.41 49.08
CA TYR A 551 -22.38 0.90 48.45
C TYR A 551 -20.91 1.23 48.20
N GLU A 552 -20.03 0.83 49.12
CA GLU A 552 -18.58 0.96 48.98
C GLU A 552 -18.10 0.21 47.73
N GLN A 553 -18.51 -1.05 47.53
CA GLN A 553 -18.12 -1.83 46.37
C GLN A 553 -18.56 -1.17 45.07
N VAL A 554 -19.80 -0.66 44.99
CA VAL A 554 -20.30 0.02 43.79
C VAL A 554 -19.45 1.25 43.46
N LEU A 555 -19.11 2.09 44.46
CA LEU A 555 -18.27 3.28 44.26
C LEU A 555 -16.86 2.91 43.82
N ALA A 556 -16.28 1.92 44.48
CA ALA A 556 -14.94 1.42 44.19
C ALA A 556 -14.85 0.81 42.78
N ASP A 557 -15.87 0.08 42.35
CA ASP A 557 -15.94 -0.49 41.00
C ASP A 557 -16.05 0.61 39.94
N PHE A 558 -16.75 1.72 40.20
CA PHE A 558 -16.75 2.86 39.29
C PHE A 558 -15.36 3.47 39.10
N PHE A 559 -14.59 3.62 40.18
CA PHE A 559 -13.20 4.07 40.10
C PHE A 559 -12.35 3.09 39.29
N SER A 560 -12.47 1.80 39.56
CA SER A 560 -11.77 0.74 38.81
C SER A 560 -12.14 0.76 37.32
N GLN A 561 -13.43 0.93 37.00
CA GLN A 561 -13.93 1.03 35.63
C GLN A 561 -13.39 2.27 34.91
N LEU A 562 -13.30 3.42 35.60
CA LEU A 562 -12.73 4.66 35.05
C LEU A 562 -11.23 4.50 34.78
N THR A 563 -10.48 3.90 35.71
CA THR A 563 -9.05 3.61 35.54
C THR A 563 -8.79 2.70 34.35
N HIS A 564 -9.66 1.72 34.10
CA HIS A 564 -9.53 0.77 33.00
C HIS A 564 -10.26 1.19 31.71
N ALA A 565 -10.85 2.38 31.65
CA ALA A 565 -11.45 2.92 30.43
C ALA A 565 -10.51 2.88 29.20
N PRO A 566 -9.18 3.12 29.32
CA PRO A 566 -8.25 2.95 28.20
C PRO A 566 -8.23 1.53 27.62
N HIS A 567 -8.38 0.49 28.45
CA HIS A 567 -8.44 -0.91 28.01
C HIS A 567 -9.67 -1.16 27.13
N LEU A 568 -10.81 -0.61 27.53
CA LEU A 568 -12.08 -0.78 26.81
C LEU A 568 -12.06 -0.09 25.45
N LEU A 569 -11.48 1.12 25.39
CA LEU A 569 -11.32 1.93 24.18
C LEU A 569 -10.04 1.61 23.39
N SER A 570 -9.52 0.39 23.56
CA SER A 570 -8.35 -0.11 22.82
C SER A 570 -8.68 -1.42 22.09
N ILE A 571 -7.79 -1.86 21.20
CA ILE A 571 -7.81 -3.19 20.57
C ILE A 571 -6.97 -4.22 21.33
N ALA A 572 -6.51 -3.91 22.55
CA ALA A 572 -5.75 -4.85 23.37
C ALA A 572 -6.54 -6.15 23.61
N ASP A 573 -5.82 -7.23 23.86
CA ASP A 573 -6.41 -8.51 24.24
C ASP A 573 -6.79 -8.49 25.73
N ILE A 574 -8.02 -8.06 25.98
CA ILE A 574 -8.57 -7.94 27.33
C ILE A 574 -9.41 -9.17 27.65
N LYS A 575 -9.37 -9.61 28.90
CA LYS A 575 -10.12 -10.79 29.36
C LYS A 575 -11.47 -10.43 30.00
N GLN A 576 -11.72 -9.15 30.27
CA GLN A 576 -12.94 -8.66 30.94
C GLN A 576 -13.28 -7.24 30.50
N THR A 577 -14.56 -6.84 30.63
CA THR A 577 -15.01 -5.46 30.37
C THR A 577 -15.64 -4.76 31.57
N TYR A 578 -15.91 -5.50 32.65
CA TYR A 578 -16.20 -4.94 33.96
C TYR A 578 -14.99 -5.11 34.86
N PHE A 579 -14.59 -4.01 35.49
CA PHE A 579 -13.46 -3.97 36.42
C PHE A 579 -13.97 -3.68 37.82
N ALA A 580 -13.39 -4.37 38.79
CA ALA A 580 -13.76 -4.26 40.20
C ALA A 580 -12.48 -4.26 41.04
N GLN A 581 -12.53 -3.62 42.20
CA GLN A 581 -11.42 -3.59 43.15
C GLN A 581 -11.80 -4.27 44.47
N PHE A 582 -10.84 -4.96 45.10
CA PHE A 582 -11.07 -5.62 46.38
C PHE A 582 -10.90 -4.62 47.55
N LEU A 583 -11.91 -4.55 48.42
CA LEU A 583 -11.95 -3.61 49.56
C LEU A 583 -11.36 -4.21 50.86
N GLY A 584 -10.15 -4.77 50.77
CA GLY A 584 -9.47 -5.43 51.90
C GLY A 584 -8.90 -4.48 52.97
N GLU A 585 -8.64 -3.23 52.61
CA GLU A 585 -7.97 -2.25 53.49
C GLU A 585 -8.92 -1.57 54.49
N ILE A 586 -10.22 -1.88 54.44
CA ILE A 586 -11.21 -1.33 55.36
C ILE A 586 -11.11 -2.08 56.70
N LYS A 587 -10.78 -1.35 57.76
CA LYS A 587 -10.57 -1.90 59.11
C LYS A 587 -11.78 -2.70 59.63
N ASP A 588 -11.54 -3.77 60.37
CA ASP A 588 -12.56 -4.64 61.02
C ASP A 588 -13.57 -5.30 60.05
N THR A 589 -13.22 -5.49 58.77
CA THR A 589 -14.09 -6.14 57.78
C THR A 589 -13.74 -7.61 57.53
N GLU A 590 -12.66 -8.12 58.12
CA GLU A 590 -12.16 -9.48 57.89
C GLU A 590 -13.18 -10.54 58.33
N ALA A 591 -13.97 -10.23 59.37
CA ALA A 591 -15.03 -11.11 59.86
C ALA A 591 -16.35 -11.03 59.06
N ILE A 592 -16.45 -10.11 58.10
CA ILE A 592 -17.60 -9.94 57.20
C ILE A 592 -17.39 -10.76 55.93
N TYR A 593 -16.17 -10.79 55.41
CA TYR A 593 -15.80 -11.65 54.28
C TYR A 593 -15.78 -13.13 54.69
N LYS A 594 -16.23 -14.01 53.80
CA LYS A 594 -16.30 -15.46 54.05
C LYS A 594 -14.90 -16.08 53.92
N THR A 595 -14.33 -16.56 55.03
CA THR A 595 -13.10 -17.38 55.05
C THR A 595 -13.45 -18.87 55.20
N ASP A 596 -13.87 -19.54 54.13
CA ASP A 596 -13.97 -21.01 54.12
C ASP A 596 -12.68 -21.60 53.54
N ALA A 597 -12.09 -22.56 54.25
CA ALA A 597 -10.76 -23.14 54.01
C ALA A 597 -10.60 -23.97 52.70
N GLY A 598 -11.57 -23.90 51.78
CA GLY A 598 -11.56 -24.61 50.49
C GLY A 598 -11.97 -23.76 49.29
N THR A 599 -12.09 -22.45 49.47
CA THR A 599 -12.48 -21.47 48.43
C THR A 599 -11.35 -20.46 48.29
N VAL A 600 -10.93 -20.17 47.05
CA VAL A 600 -9.99 -19.08 46.71
C VAL A 600 -10.41 -17.83 47.49
N LEU A 601 -9.47 -17.20 48.21
CA LEU A 601 -9.77 -15.99 48.96
C LEU A 601 -10.34 -14.95 47.98
N LEU A 602 -11.41 -14.22 48.33
CA LEU A 602 -12.02 -13.22 47.44
C LEU A 602 -10.98 -12.23 46.89
N GLU A 603 -10.00 -11.90 47.72
CA GLU A 603 -8.80 -11.15 47.38
C GLU A 603 -7.97 -11.83 46.27
N GLU A 604 -7.56 -13.09 46.45
CA GLU A 604 -6.84 -13.87 45.43
C GLU A 604 -7.63 -14.01 44.15
N ALA A 605 -8.95 -14.16 44.24
CA ALA A 605 -9.82 -14.32 43.09
C ALA A 605 -9.84 -13.02 42.25
N ILE A 606 -9.99 -11.86 42.90
CA ILE A 606 -9.99 -10.54 42.24
C ILE A 606 -8.58 -10.18 41.73
N LEU A 607 -7.53 -10.44 42.51
CA LEU A 607 -6.15 -10.14 42.14
C LEU A 607 -5.58 -11.08 41.05
N GLN A 608 -6.07 -12.31 40.95
CA GLN A 608 -5.67 -13.29 39.92
C GLN A 608 -6.59 -13.32 38.70
N ALA A 609 -7.39 -12.27 38.46
CA ALA A 609 -8.30 -12.14 37.32
C ALA A 609 -7.64 -12.44 35.96
N ASP A 610 -6.33 -12.22 35.86
CA ASP A 610 -5.53 -12.37 34.64
C ASP A 610 -4.77 -13.69 34.51
N SER A 611 -4.73 -14.55 35.54
CA SER A 611 -3.97 -15.81 35.47
C SER A 611 -4.67 -16.86 34.62
N SER A 612 -3.94 -17.49 33.69
CA SER A 612 -4.45 -18.55 32.80
C SER A 612 -4.69 -19.89 33.51
N THR A 613 -4.38 -19.97 34.81
CA THR A 613 -4.35 -21.20 35.61
C THR A 613 -5.44 -21.29 36.68
N ALA A 614 -6.23 -20.22 36.88
CA ALA A 614 -7.32 -20.24 37.85
C ALA A 614 -8.60 -20.81 37.21
N ALA A 615 -9.00 -22.01 37.66
CA ALA A 615 -10.30 -22.61 37.35
C ALA A 615 -11.41 -21.58 37.60
N ASP A 616 -12.28 -21.37 36.61
CA ASP A 616 -13.55 -20.64 36.69
C ASP A 616 -13.68 -19.76 37.95
N ASN A 617 -13.01 -18.61 37.94
CA ASN A 617 -13.09 -17.63 39.01
C ASN A 617 -14.56 -17.20 39.19
N SER A 618 -15.24 -17.82 40.16
CA SER A 618 -16.68 -17.69 40.41
C SER A 618 -17.15 -16.23 40.54
N TRP A 619 -16.31 -15.32 41.04
CA TRP A 619 -16.64 -13.89 41.13
C TRP A 619 -16.72 -13.21 39.76
N LYS A 620 -15.85 -13.56 38.80
CA LYS A 620 -15.87 -12.98 37.46
C LYS A 620 -17.16 -13.36 36.74
N GLN A 621 -17.60 -14.60 36.91
CA GLN A 621 -18.90 -15.06 36.41
C GLN A 621 -20.10 -14.32 37.05
N LEU A 622 -19.95 -13.76 38.26
CA LEU A 622 -20.99 -12.93 38.91
C LEU A 622 -21.10 -11.54 38.25
N TYR A 623 -19.98 -10.90 37.91
CA TYR A 623 -19.96 -9.59 37.25
C TYR A 623 -20.20 -9.70 35.73
N GLU A 624 -19.58 -10.69 35.09
CA GLU A 624 -19.54 -10.84 33.65
C GLU A 624 -19.43 -12.31 33.23
N ASN A 625 -20.48 -12.86 32.63
CA ASN A 625 -20.39 -14.14 31.94
C ASN A 625 -19.76 -13.97 30.53
N ARG A 626 -19.35 -15.08 29.91
CA ARG A 626 -18.70 -15.07 28.58
C ARG A 626 -19.54 -14.38 27.49
N GLN A 627 -20.87 -14.55 27.50
CA GLN A 627 -21.74 -13.91 26.51
C GLN A 627 -21.77 -12.39 26.70
N THR A 628 -21.91 -11.92 27.94
CA THR A 628 -21.89 -10.50 28.30
C THR A 628 -20.55 -9.86 27.94
N PHE A 629 -19.45 -10.57 28.18
CA PHE A 629 -18.12 -10.14 27.75
C PHE A 629 -18.05 -9.94 26.24
N HIS A 630 -18.43 -10.95 25.46
CA HIS A 630 -18.33 -10.86 24.01
C HIS A 630 -19.26 -9.78 23.42
N ASP A 631 -20.47 -9.64 23.96
CA ASP A 631 -21.41 -8.58 23.56
C ASP A 631 -20.85 -7.18 23.86
N ARG A 632 -20.41 -6.92 25.10
CA ARG A 632 -19.85 -5.62 25.49
C ARG A 632 -18.57 -5.30 24.73
N ARG A 633 -17.66 -6.26 24.62
CA ARG A 633 -16.42 -6.10 23.86
C ARG A 633 -16.71 -5.85 22.39
N GLY A 634 -17.66 -6.57 21.80
CA GLY A 634 -18.13 -6.36 20.43
C GLY A 634 -18.58 -4.92 20.20
N ARG A 635 -19.44 -4.39 21.08
CA ARG A 635 -19.93 -2.99 21.01
C ARG A 635 -18.81 -1.95 21.11
N PHE A 636 -17.80 -2.16 21.94
CA PHE A 636 -16.63 -1.27 21.98
C PHE A 636 -15.84 -1.28 20.67
N LEU A 637 -15.61 -2.47 20.09
CA LEU A 637 -14.93 -2.59 18.80
C LEU A 637 -15.76 -1.98 17.67
N ASP A 638 -17.07 -2.15 17.67
CA ASP A 638 -17.98 -1.53 16.70
C ASP A 638 -17.99 0.00 16.81
N HIS A 639 -17.90 0.54 18.03
CA HIS A 639 -17.73 1.97 18.23
C HIS A 639 -16.41 2.48 17.64
N LEU A 640 -15.31 1.74 17.79
CA LEU A 640 -14.02 2.10 17.19
C LEU A 640 -14.08 2.03 15.65
N LEU A 641 -14.71 0.99 15.09
CA LEU A 641 -14.92 0.84 13.64
C LEU A 641 -15.78 1.95 13.04
N ALA A 642 -16.82 2.39 13.76
CA ALA A 642 -17.72 3.44 13.32
C ALA A 642 -17.00 4.78 13.07
N ARG A 643 -15.85 5.03 13.70
CA ARG A 643 -15.00 6.21 13.41
C ARG A 643 -14.51 6.24 11.97
N PHE A 644 -14.41 5.08 11.35
CA PHE A 644 -13.98 4.89 9.97
C PHE A 644 -15.13 4.49 9.04
N SER A 645 -16.37 4.53 9.53
CA SER A 645 -17.57 4.10 8.80
C SER A 645 -17.54 2.63 8.34
N GLU A 646 -16.84 1.76 9.06
CA GLU A 646 -16.78 0.31 8.77
C GLU A 646 -17.81 -0.48 9.60
N SER A 647 -18.33 -1.58 9.05
CA SER A 647 -19.29 -2.46 9.71
C SER A 647 -19.07 -3.94 9.37
N PHE A 648 -19.26 -4.83 10.35
CA PHE A 648 -19.17 -6.29 10.21
C PHE A 648 -20.54 -6.98 10.31
N ASN A 649 -21.64 -6.22 10.22
CA ASN A 649 -22.97 -6.77 10.41
C ASN A 649 -23.29 -7.91 9.43
N ASP A 650 -22.97 -7.73 8.15
CA ASP A 650 -23.26 -8.72 7.11
C ASP A 650 -22.47 -10.01 7.31
N TYR A 651 -21.18 -9.87 7.65
CA TYR A 651 -20.32 -11.01 8.00
C TYR A 651 -20.86 -11.75 9.24
N ALA A 652 -21.22 -11.03 10.30
CA ALA A 652 -21.76 -11.65 11.52
C ALA A 652 -23.09 -12.38 11.27
N MET A 653 -23.97 -11.81 10.43
CA MET A 653 -25.24 -12.44 10.04
C MET A 653 -25.03 -13.68 9.17
N LEU A 654 -24.05 -13.65 8.27
CA LEU A 654 -23.68 -14.81 7.47
C LEU A 654 -23.17 -15.95 8.36
N MET A 655 -22.26 -15.66 9.29
CA MET A 655 -21.75 -16.66 10.24
C MET A 655 -22.88 -17.25 11.09
N PHE A 656 -23.86 -16.43 11.49
CA PHE A 656 -25.06 -16.92 12.17
C PHE A 656 -25.87 -17.89 11.31
N ARG A 657 -26.04 -17.59 10.02
CA ARG A 657 -26.81 -18.42 9.08
C ARG A 657 -26.15 -19.76 8.83
N ILE A 658 -24.84 -19.79 8.55
CA ILE A 658 -24.08 -21.01 8.26
C ILE A 658 -24.19 -21.99 9.43
N ASN A 659 -23.94 -21.52 10.65
CA ASN A 659 -24.01 -22.34 11.86
C ASN A 659 -25.43 -22.88 12.16
N TYR A 660 -26.48 -22.18 11.70
CA TYR A 660 -27.85 -22.67 11.85
C TYR A 660 -28.19 -23.79 10.85
N GLU A 661 -27.65 -23.71 9.62
CA GLU A 661 -27.88 -24.71 8.56
C GLU A 661 -27.18 -26.04 8.89
N ASP A 662 -26.01 -26.01 9.53
CA ASP A 662 -25.20 -27.21 9.82
C ASP A 662 -25.66 -28.06 11.03
N GLN A 663 -26.72 -27.66 11.75
CA GLN A 663 -27.26 -28.32 12.96
C GLN A 663 -26.22 -28.67 14.05
N THR A 664 -25.00 -28.18 13.94
CA THR A 664 -23.99 -28.25 14.99
C THR A 664 -24.36 -27.19 16.02
N GLU A 665 -24.63 -27.60 17.27
CA GLU A 665 -24.72 -26.68 18.42
C GLU A 665 -23.35 -26.04 18.76
N GLU A 666 -22.44 -25.92 17.78
CA GLU A 666 -21.18 -25.21 17.93
C GLU A 666 -21.47 -23.72 17.98
N LYS A 667 -21.55 -23.25 19.23
CA LYS A 667 -21.59 -21.85 19.65
C LYS A 667 -20.75 -21.00 18.71
N ILE A 668 -21.39 -20.00 18.09
CA ILE A 668 -20.74 -18.88 17.40
C ILE A 668 -19.51 -18.47 18.20
N ASP A 669 -18.31 -18.69 17.66
CA ASP A 669 -17.12 -18.21 18.31
C ASP A 669 -16.99 -16.71 18.05
N PHE A 670 -17.63 -15.92 18.90
CA PHE A 670 -17.51 -14.46 18.89
C PHE A 670 -16.04 -14.00 18.96
N SER A 671 -15.11 -14.87 19.37
CA SER A 671 -13.68 -14.57 19.35
C SER A 671 -13.16 -14.36 17.93
N GLU A 672 -13.62 -15.11 16.92
CA GLU A 672 -13.17 -14.99 15.54
C GLU A 672 -13.54 -13.63 14.95
N ILE A 673 -14.81 -13.23 15.09
CA ILE A 673 -15.30 -11.91 14.65
C ILE A 673 -14.54 -10.80 15.39
N GLN A 674 -14.30 -10.94 16.69
CA GLN A 674 -13.54 -9.95 17.46
C GLN A 674 -12.08 -9.86 17.01
N ASN A 675 -11.45 -10.98 16.67
CA ASN A 675 -10.10 -11.03 16.12
C ASN A 675 -10.03 -10.32 14.77
N ALA A 676 -10.99 -10.59 13.87
CA ALA A 676 -11.08 -9.92 12.58
C ALA A 676 -11.26 -8.40 12.74
N LYS A 677 -12.18 -7.95 13.61
CA LYS A 677 -12.38 -6.51 13.92
C LYS A 677 -11.09 -5.86 14.43
N ARG A 678 -10.37 -6.52 15.34
CA ARG A 678 -9.09 -6.02 15.88
C ARG A 678 -8.00 -5.96 14.81
N ALA A 679 -7.90 -6.99 13.98
CA ALA A 679 -6.92 -7.06 12.89
C ALA A 679 -7.16 -5.96 11.84
N LEU A 680 -8.43 -5.71 11.48
CA LEU A 680 -8.80 -4.60 10.59
C LEU A 680 -8.46 -3.26 11.25
N LEU A 681 -8.89 -3.02 12.49
CA LEU A 681 -8.63 -1.76 13.18
C LEU A 681 -7.13 -1.48 13.27
N ARG A 682 -6.32 -2.48 13.66
CA ARG A 682 -4.86 -2.35 13.80
C ARG A 682 -4.17 -1.92 12.51
N ASN A 683 -4.64 -2.44 11.38
CA ASN A 683 -4.04 -2.23 10.06
C ASN A 683 -4.83 -1.24 9.19
N TYR A 684 -5.79 -0.51 9.78
CA TYR A 684 -6.72 0.30 9.03
C TYR A 684 -6.06 1.39 8.17
N PRO A 685 -5.03 2.14 8.65
CA PRO A 685 -4.37 3.16 7.83
C PRO A 685 -3.79 2.59 6.54
N SER A 686 -3.12 1.44 6.61
CA SER A 686 -2.51 0.83 5.43
C SER A 686 -3.57 0.25 4.48
N ILE A 687 -4.61 -0.40 5.01
CA ILE A 687 -5.69 -1.00 4.21
C ILE A 687 -6.53 0.07 3.51
N SER A 688 -6.86 1.17 4.21
CA SER A 688 -7.70 2.25 3.67
C SER A 688 -6.96 3.10 2.64
N ALA A 689 -5.68 3.41 2.87
CA ALA A 689 -4.84 4.18 1.96
C ALA A 689 -4.50 3.39 0.68
N ALA A 690 -4.31 2.07 0.79
CA ALA A 690 -3.85 1.22 -0.30
C ALA A 690 -4.98 0.54 -1.12
N ARG A 691 -6.25 0.94 -0.98
CA ARG A 691 -7.40 0.26 -1.61
C ARG A 691 -7.22 -0.07 -3.10
N GLY A 692 -6.76 0.90 -3.89
CA GLY A 692 -6.51 0.74 -5.33
C GLY A 692 -5.09 0.31 -5.69
N LYS A 693 -4.23 0.04 -4.70
CA LYS A 693 -2.82 -0.29 -4.91
C LYS A 693 -2.68 -1.75 -5.38
N ALA A 694 -1.92 -1.96 -6.43
CA ALA A 694 -1.56 -3.27 -6.92
C ALA A 694 -0.36 -3.86 -6.16
N PHE A 695 -0.05 -5.13 -6.42
CA PHE A 695 1.22 -5.68 -5.96
C PHE A 695 2.38 -5.12 -6.79
N ASN A 696 3.55 -5.02 -6.16
CA ASN A 696 4.78 -4.62 -6.82
C ASN A 696 5.40 -5.84 -7.52
N TYR A 697 5.26 -5.97 -8.84
CA TYR A 697 5.86 -7.08 -9.58
C TYR A 697 7.38 -6.94 -9.79
N TYR A 698 7.94 -5.77 -9.52
CA TYR A 698 9.37 -5.47 -9.64
C TYR A 698 9.90 -4.87 -8.33
N PRO A 699 9.88 -5.65 -7.23
CA PRO A 699 10.39 -5.19 -5.94
C PRO A 699 11.91 -5.05 -6.01
N GLN A 700 12.43 -3.91 -5.55
CA GLN A 700 13.85 -3.59 -5.60
C GLN A 700 14.39 -3.25 -4.22
N ARG A 701 15.61 -3.71 -3.93
CA ARG A 701 16.38 -3.32 -2.75
C ARG A 701 16.95 -1.90 -2.91
N ASP A 702 17.71 -1.43 -1.93
CA ASP A 702 18.30 -0.08 -1.97
C ASP A 702 19.43 0.06 -3.00
N ASP A 703 20.04 -1.06 -3.40
CA ASP A 703 21.01 -1.14 -4.50
C ASP A 703 20.36 -1.34 -5.88
N PHE A 704 19.02 -1.23 -5.96
CA PHE A 704 18.20 -1.47 -7.15
C PHE A 704 18.21 -2.90 -7.70
N SER A 705 18.82 -3.86 -6.99
CA SER A 705 18.69 -5.28 -7.31
C SER A 705 17.29 -5.80 -6.97
N ILE A 706 16.85 -6.86 -7.66
CA ILE A 706 15.54 -7.48 -7.40
C ILE A 706 15.52 -8.05 -5.99
N ASP A 707 14.48 -7.72 -5.23
CA ASP A 707 14.23 -8.37 -3.95
C ASP A 707 13.42 -9.65 -4.13
N THR A 708 14.13 -10.77 -4.27
CA THR A 708 13.50 -12.07 -4.54
C THR A 708 12.59 -12.57 -3.41
N GLU A 709 12.82 -12.11 -2.17
CA GLU A 709 12.00 -12.46 -1.00
C GLU A 709 10.62 -11.78 -1.05
N ALA A 710 10.49 -10.69 -1.81
CA ALA A 710 9.24 -9.96 -1.99
C ALA A 710 8.40 -10.44 -3.18
N LEU A 711 8.77 -11.55 -3.83
CA LEU A 711 8.03 -12.10 -4.99
C LEU A 711 7.02 -13.18 -4.59
N TRP A 712 7.42 -14.11 -3.71
CA TRP A 712 6.62 -15.26 -3.28
C TRP A 712 6.76 -15.51 -1.78
N ASN A 713 5.72 -16.04 -1.12
CA ASN A 713 5.60 -16.16 0.34
C ASN A 713 5.74 -14.79 1.03
N THR A 714 4.93 -13.83 0.58
CA THR A 714 5.10 -12.39 0.89
C THR A 714 3.78 -11.67 1.09
N LEU A 715 3.83 -10.55 1.83
CA LEU A 715 2.73 -9.58 1.97
C LEU A 715 2.70 -8.54 0.83
N ASN A 716 3.54 -8.69 -0.20
CA ASN A 716 3.48 -7.95 -1.45
C ASN A 716 2.33 -8.45 -2.34
N VAL A 717 1.11 -8.17 -1.86
CA VAL A 717 -0.17 -8.42 -2.52
C VAL A 717 -0.91 -7.11 -2.70
N SER A 718 -1.92 -7.09 -3.57
CA SER A 718 -2.74 -5.91 -3.80
C SER A 718 -3.46 -5.45 -2.52
N GLY A 719 -3.78 -4.16 -2.44
CA GLY A 719 -4.58 -3.63 -1.35
C GLY A 719 -6.00 -4.19 -1.34
N LEU A 720 -6.54 -4.57 -2.50
CA LEU A 720 -7.82 -5.27 -2.61
C LEU A 720 -7.76 -6.64 -1.91
N GLU A 721 -6.72 -7.45 -2.15
CA GLU A 721 -6.51 -8.72 -1.44
C GLU A 721 -6.47 -8.51 0.08
N LYS A 722 -5.65 -7.57 0.56
CA LYS A 722 -5.55 -7.27 2.01
C LYS A 722 -6.88 -6.83 2.61
N ARG A 723 -7.62 -5.98 1.90
CA ARG A 723 -8.89 -5.44 2.36
C ARG A 723 -9.96 -6.52 2.43
N ILE A 724 -10.09 -7.34 1.39
CA ILE A 724 -11.03 -8.45 1.36
C ILE A 724 -10.70 -9.46 2.46
N SER A 725 -9.43 -9.81 2.62
CA SER A 725 -9.01 -10.70 3.71
C SER A 725 -9.41 -10.16 5.08
N ALA A 726 -9.16 -8.87 5.35
CA ALA A 726 -9.50 -8.26 6.64
C ALA A 726 -11.01 -8.19 6.90
N LEU A 727 -11.84 -7.93 5.88
CA LEU A 727 -13.30 -7.82 6.01
C LEU A 727 -14.00 -9.18 6.10
N THR A 728 -13.36 -10.25 5.62
CA THR A 728 -13.93 -11.61 5.57
C THR A 728 -13.33 -12.56 6.59
N GLY A 729 -12.40 -12.09 7.43
CA GLY A 729 -11.80 -12.86 8.52
C GLY A 729 -10.60 -13.74 8.10
N ILE A 730 -10.07 -13.59 6.88
CA ILE A 730 -8.87 -14.31 6.46
C ILE A 730 -7.66 -13.73 7.20
N ALA A 731 -7.02 -14.58 8.01
CA ALA A 731 -5.92 -14.17 8.90
C ALA A 731 -4.62 -13.86 8.15
N ASP A 732 -4.28 -14.66 7.13
CA ASP A 732 -3.05 -14.51 6.35
C ASP A 732 -3.34 -14.13 4.89
N PRO A 733 -3.19 -12.85 4.50
CA PRO A 733 -3.36 -12.38 3.13
C PRO A 733 -2.12 -12.59 2.25
N SER A 734 -1.07 -13.27 2.72
CA SER A 734 0.17 -13.42 1.95
C SER A 734 -0.02 -14.26 0.69
N ARG A 735 0.70 -13.89 -0.38
CA ARG A 735 0.83 -14.73 -1.58
C ARG A 735 1.70 -15.92 -1.24
N ARG A 736 1.10 -17.11 -1.23
CA ARG A 736 1.74 -18.39 -0.91
C ARG A 736 1.06 -19.53 -1.67
N PHE A 737 1.56 -20.75 -1.53
CA PHE A 737 0.80 -21.92 -1.99
C PHE A 737 -0.36 -22.18 -1.02
N LEU A 738 -1.59 -22.06 -1.52
CA LEU A 738 -2.83 -22.49 -0.87
C LEU A 738 -3.11 -23.97 -1.16
N TYR A 739 -2.56 -24.48 -2.27
CA TYR A 739 -2.54 -25.91 -2.54
C TYR A 739 -1.80 -26.69 -1.45
N CYS A 740 -2.33 -27.87 -1.12
CA CYS A 740 -1.73 -28.80 -0.18
C CYS A 740 -1.78 -30.22 -0.73
N MET A 741 -0.63 -30.88 -0.83
CA MET A 741 -0.55 -32.28 -1.30
C MET A 741 -1.30 -33.26 -0.40
N LYS A 742 -1.40 -32.96 0.89
CA LYS A 742 -2.12 -33.77 1.88
C LYS A 742 -3.64 -33.53 1.87
N ASN A 743 -4.11 -32.51 1.14
CA ASN A 743 -5.53 -32.26 0.93
C ASN A 743 -6.05 -33.13 -0.23
N ILE A 744 -6.36 -34.37 0.09
CA ILE A 744 -6.66 -35.41 -0.90
C ILE A 744 -8.17 -35.51 -1.10
N GLU A 745 -8.63 -35.18 -2.29
CA GLU A 745 -10.03 -35.31 -2.66
C GLU A 745 -10.37 -36.78 -2.94
N ILE A 746 -11.36 -37.30 -2.22
CA ILE A 746 -11.89 -38.66 -2.43
C ILE A 746 -13.10 -38.55 -3.35
N VAL A 747 -12.92 -38.99 -4.60
CA VAL A 747 -13.93 -38.90 -5.65
C VAL A 747 -14.75 -40.18 -5.68
N CYS A 748 -16.07 -40.02 -5.74
CA CYS A 748 -17.03 -41.10 -5.95
C CYS A 748 -17.25 -41.34 -7.45
N THR A 749 -16.87 -42.52 -7.93
CA THR A 749 -17.17 -42.98 -9.30
C THR A 749 -18.28 -44.02 -9.24
N GLU A 750 -19.44 -43.70 -9.79
CA GLU A 750 -20.56 -44.65 -9.88
C GLU A 750 -20.27 -45.73 -10.93
N LYS A 751 -20.30 -47.00 -10.53
CA LYS A 751 -20.21 -48.16 -11.43
C LYS A 751 -21.45 -49.02 -11.22
N LEU A 752 -22.03 -49.51 -12.31
CA LEU A 752 -23.17 -50.43 -12.27
C LEU A 752 -22.69 -51.80 -11.77
N VAL A 753 -23.27 -52.26 -10.66
CA VAL A 753 -22.99 -53.59 -10.11
C VAL A 753 -24.26 -54.42 -10.24
N ASN A 754 -24.11 -55.65 -10.75
CA ASN A 754 -25.23 -56.58 -10.90
C ASN A 754 -25.49 -57.28 -9.57
N GLU A 755 -26.57 -56.88 -8.90
CA GLU A 755 -27.02 -57.52 -7.66
C GLU A 755 -28.35 -58.22 -7.91
N ASN A 756 -28.35 -59.55 -7.80
CA ASN A 756 -29.54 -60.39 -7.95
C ASN A 756 -30.30 -60.20 -9.29
N GLY A 757 -29.59 -59.88 -10.38
CA GLY A 757 -30.18 -59.70 -11.71
C GLY A 757 -30.62 -58.27 -12.04
N ASN A 758 -30.43 -57.31 -11.13
CA ASN A 758 -30.66 -55.89 -11.36
C ASN A 758 -29.33 -55.12 -11.34
N GLU A 759 -29.12 -54.25 -12.33
CA GLU A 759 -27.98 -53.35 -12.36
C GLU A 759 -28.28 -52.13 -11.47
N LEU A 760 -27.57 -52.01 -10.35
CA LEU A 760 -27.68 -50.89 -9.43
C LEU A 760 -26.39 -50.05 -9.47
N PRO A 761 -26.48 -48.72 -9.54
CA PRO A 761 -25.30 -47.87 -9.42
C PRO A 761 -24.74 -47.97 -7.99
N ARG A 762 -23.45 -48.31 -7.86
CA ARG A 762 -22.71 -48.23 -6.61
C ARG A 762 -21.56 -47.24 -6.74
N CYS A 763 -21.39 -46.44 -5.70
CA CYS A 763 -20.29 -45.50 -5.59
C CYS A 763 -18.99 -46.23 -5.18
N PHE A 764 -17.95 -46.03 -5.97
CA PHE A 764 -16.60 -46.51 -5.68
C PHE A 764 -15.65 -45.34 -5.51
N HIS A 765 -14.88 -45.34 -4.43
CA HIS A 765 -14.07 -44.21 -4.01
C HIS A 765 -12.62 -44.38 -4.50
N GLU A 766 -12.13 -43.35 -5.20
CA GLU A 766 -10.79 -43.26 -5.76
C GLU A 766 -10.19 -41.91 -5.37
N PHE A 767 -8.86 -41.82 -5.28
CA PHE A 767 -8.16 -40.59 -4.96
C PHE A 767 -6.76 -40.56 -5.58
N ALA A 768 -6.27 -39.37 -5.82
CA ALA A 768 -4.94 -39.14 -6.35
C ALA A 768 -4.21 -38.07 -5.53
N ILE A 769 -2.88 -38.13 -5.59
CA ILE A 769 -1.99 -37.16 -5.00
C ILE A 769 -1.13 -36.62 -6.12
N THR A 770 -1.10 -35.32 -6.29
CA THR A 770 -0.33 -34.69 -7.35
C THR A 770 0.68 -33.73 -6.74
N THR A 771 1.98 -33.93 -6.95
CA THR A 771 3.03 -33.01 -6.43
C THR A 771 3.03 -31.66 -7.15
N LYS A 772 3.71 -30.66 -6.56
CA LYS A 772 4.05 -29.40 -7.26
C LYS A 772 4.74 -29.63 -8.61
N THR A 773 5.57 -30.66 -8.72
CA THR A 773 6.27 -31.02 -9.97
C THR A 773 5.39 -31.74 -11.01
N GLY A 774 4.13 -32.06 -10.67
CA GLY A 774 3.20 -32.73 -11.58
C GLY A 774 3.28 -34.25 -11.58
N VAL A 775 3.91 -34.86 -10.57
CA VAL A 775 3.89 -36.31 -10.38
C VAL A 775 2.56 -36.69 -9.74
N VAL A 776 1.74 -37.43 -10.47
CA VAL A 776 0.45 -37.95 -10.02
C VAL A 776 0.62 -39.39 -9.55
N LEU A 777 0.30 -39.66 -8.29
CA LEU A 777 0.14 -41.00 -7.73
C LEU A 777 -1.36 -41.26 -7.58
N ARG A 778 -1.86 -42.36 -8.16
CA ARG A 778 -3.26 -42.79 -8.00
C ARG A 778 -3.35 -44.06 -7.18
N ASN A 779 -4.40 -44.17 -6.36
CA ASN A 779 -4.63 -45.37 -5.55
C ASN A 779 -4.78 -46.61 -6.44
N SER A 780 -4.02 -47.67 -6.14
CA SER A 780 -4.06 -48.92 -6.91
C SER A 780 -5.29 -49.78 -6.62
N GLN A 781 -5.91 -49.60 -5.45
CA GLN A 781 -7.13 -50.31 -5.02
C GLN A 781 -8.31 -49.34 -4.90
N VAL A 782 -9.45 -49.72 -5.47
CA VAL A 782 -10.71 -48.95 -5.38
C VAL A 782 -11.47 -49.33 -4.09
N TYR A 783 -12.08 -48.35 -3.41
CA TYR A 783 -12.74 -48.56 -2.12
C TYR A 783 -14.27 -48.49 -2.22
N GLU A 784 -14.98 -49.39 -1.53
CA GLU A 784 -16.45 -49.43 -1.57
C GLU A 784 -17.10 -48.34 -0.70
N THR A 785 -16.40 -47.83 0.32
CA THR A 785 -16.92 -46.81 1.23
C THR A 785 -15.94 -45.66 1.41
N LYS A 786 -16.46 -44.46 1.64
CA LYS A 786 -15.65 -43.26 1.92
C LYS A 786 -14.75 -43.45 3.14
N ALA A 787 -15.27 -44.02 4.22
CA ALA A 787 -14.53 -44.25 5.46
C ALA A 787 -13.27 -45.12 5.23
N THR A 788 -13.41 -46.21 4.45
CA THR A 788 -12.25 -47.07 4.12
C THR A 788 -11.21 -46.37 3.23
N ALA A 789 -11.64 -45.42 2.39
CA ALA A 789 -10.73 -44.61 1.58
C ALA A 789 -10.00 -43.58 2.46
N GLU A 790 -10.70 -42.95 3.41
CA GLU A 790 -10.10 -42.01 4.38
C GLU A 790 -9.03 -42.68 5.25
N GLU A 791 -9.27 -43.88 5.77
CA GLU A 791 -8.27 -44.67 6.50
C GLU A 791 -7.02 -44.97 5.63
N ALA A 792 -7.23 -45.29 4.36
CA ALA A 792 -6.14 -45.54 3.42
C ALA A 792 -5.33 -44.27 3.14
N VAL A 793 -5.98 -43.12 3.00
CA VAL A 793 -5.34 -41.81 2.83
C VAL A 793 -4.42 -41.49 4.00
N VAL A 794 -4.89 -41.64 5.24
CA VAL A 794 -4.06 -41.40 6.44
C VAL A 794 -2.81 -42.29 6.45
N LYS A 795 -2.97 -43.58 6.12
CA LYS A 795 -1.85 -44.52 6.01
C LYS A 795 -0.86 -44.10 4.91
N ILE A 796 -1.35 -43.68 3.75
CA ILE A 796 -0.53 -43.24 2.62
C ILE A 796 0.26 -41.97 2.94
N ILE A 797 -0.35 -40.99 3.61
CA ILE A 797 0.34 -39.75 4.02
C ILE A 797 1.52 -40.07 4.94
N GLU A 798 1.37 -41.01 5.86
CA GLU A 798 2.45 -41.39 6.77
C GLU A 798 3.57 -42.17 6.06
N LEU A 799 3.20 -43.10 5.17
CA LEU A 799 4.16 -43.88 4.39
C LEU A 799 4.92 -43.04 3.35
N GLY A 800 4.26 -42.02 2.77
CA GLY A 800 4.85 -41.14 1.76
C GLY A 800 6.00 -40.26 2.28
N LYS A 801 6.18 -40.16 3.60
CA LYS A 801 7.27 -39.40 4.23
C LYS A 801 8.64 -40.08 4.17
N SER A 802 8.70 -41.36 3.78
CA SER A 802 9.93 -42.15 3.77
C SER A 802 10.28 -42.62 2.37
N THR A 803 11.49 -42.28 1.93
CA THR A 803 12.04 -42.74 0.63
C THR A 803 12.06 -44.27 0.51
N GLY A 804 12.21 -44.99 1.62
CA GLY A 804 12.27 -46.45 1.64
C GLY A 804 10.98 -47.18 1.28
N ASN A 805 9.84 -46.47 1.23
CA ASN A 805 8.55 -47.05 0.85
C ASN A 805 8.28 -46.96 -0.66
N TYR A 806 9.14 -46.27 -1.41
CA TYR A 806 9.01 -46.10 -2.85
C TYR A 806 9.86 -47.12 -3.62
N SER A 807 9.31 -47.64 -4.73
CA SER A 807 10.02 -48.51 -5.66
C SER A 807 9.75 -48.10 -7.09
N PHE A 808 10.78 -48.13 -7.95
CA PHE A 808 10.65 -47.91 -9.38
C PHE A 808 10.38 -49.23 -10.12
N ASN A 809 9.27 -49.31 -10.83
CA ASN A 809 8.95 -50.44 -11.69
C ASN A 809 9.61 -50.23 -13.06
N VAL A 810 10.65 -51.02 -13.33
CA VAL A 810 11.44 -50.95 -14.57
C VAL A 810 10.64 -51.38 -15.81
N THR A 811 9.59 -52.19 -15.64
CA THR A 811 8.78 -52.70 -16.76
C THR A 811 7.79 -51.66 -17.26
N ASP A 812 7.10 -50.99 -16.34
CA ASP A 812 6.06 -50.00 -16.68
C ASP A 812 6.58 -48.55 -16.61
N HIS A 813 7.87 -48.38 -16.28
CA HIS A 813 8.53 -47.10 -16.09
C HIS A 813 7.80 -46.18 -15.09
N ASN A 814 7.10 -46.75 -14.11
CA ASN A 814 6.31 -46.00 -13.14
C ASN A 814 6.84 -46.11 -11.70
N LEU A 815 6.49 -45.12 -10.90
CA LEU A 815 6.83 -45.04 -9.49
C LEU A 815 5.71 -45.67 -8.66
N GLN A 816 6.07 -46.52 -7.69
CA GLN A 816 5.12 -47.20 -6.82
C GLN A 816 5.40 -46.89 -5.34
N LEU A 817 4.35 -46.55 -4.60
CA LEU A 817 4.38 -46.49 -3.13
C LEU A 817 3.89 -47.83 -2.59
N THR A 818 4.73 -48.50 -1.80
CA THR A 818 4.49 -49.87 -1.33
C THR A 818 4.46 -49.96 0.19
N SER A 819 3.71 -50.93 0.71
CA SER A 819 3.66 -51.31 2.12
C SER A 819 3.51 -52.83 2.20
N ASP A 820 4.41 -53.50 2.92
CA ASP A 820 4.39 -54.97 3.11
C ASP A 820 4.31 -55.78 1.80
N GLY A 821 4.91 -55.28 0.71
CA GLY A 821 4.91 -55.91 -0.62
C GLY A 821 3.65 -55.67 -1.46
N GLN A 822 2.68 -54.90 -0.96
CA GLN A 822 1.50 -54.44 -1.72
C GLN A 822 1.73 -53.02 -2.26
N VAL A 823 1.38 -52.80 -3.53
CA VAL A 823 1.35 -51.46 -4.14
C VAL A 823 0.09 -50.73 -3.67
N LEU A 824 0.27 -49.60 -3.00
CA LEU A 824 -0.82 -48.76 -2.50
C LEU A 824 -1.17 -47.65 -3.51
N MET A 825 -0.14 -47.05 -4.10
CA MET A 825 -0.29 -46.05 -5.15
C MET A 825 0.74 -46.26 -6.25
N GLN A 826 0.41 -45.85 -7.47
CA GLN A 826 1.31 -45.89 -8.61
C GLN A 826 1.20 -44.62 -9.46
N SER A 827 2.28 -44.23 -10.14
CA SER A 827 2.22 -43.17 -11.15
C SER A 827 1.59 -43.68 -12.45
N ASP A 828 0.47 -43.08 -12.83
CA ASP A 828 -0.33 -43.54 -13.98
C ASP A 828 -0.11 -42.65 -15.23
N ALA A 829 0.10 -41.35 -15.01
CA ALA A 829 0.34 -40.38 -16.09
C ALA A 829 1.83 -40.06 -16.32
N ASN A 830 2.69 -40.29 -15.32
CA ASN A 830 4.11 -39.98 -15.37
C ASN A 830 4.94 -41.25 -15.54
N THR A 831 5.77 -41.29 -16.60
CA THR A 831 6.77 -42.33 -16.84
C THR A 831 8.18 -41.76 -16.69
N PHE A 832 9.08 -42.55 -16.10
CA PHE A 832 10.47 -42.14 -15.83
C PHE A 832 11.45 -42.91 -16.72
N SER A 833 12.34 -42.16 -17.38
CA SER A 833 13.30 -42.70 -18.34
C SER A 833 14.31 -43.66 -17.70
N ASN A 834 14.69 -43.41 -16.45
CA ASN A 834 15.66 -44.20 -15.70
C ASN A 834 15.39 -44.11 -14.18
N ASN A 835 16.06 -44.98 -13.42
CA ASN A 835 15.91 -45.04 -11.97
C ASN A 835 16.40 -43.78 -11.24
N ASP A 836 17.37 -43.05 -11.80
CA ASP A 836 17.90 -41.82 -11.17
C ASP A 836 16.88 -40.67 -11.24
N ASP A 837 16.17 -40.54 -12.36
CA ASP A 837 15.09 -39.56 -12.53
C ASP A 837 13.88 -39.90 -11.63
N ALA A 838 13.56 -41.19 -11.49
CA ALA A 838 12.57 -41.65 -10.53
C ALA A 838 12.99 -41.36 -9.08
N LEU A 839 14.27 -41.55 -8.74
CA LEU A 839 14.81 -41.25 -7.40
C LEU A 839 14.71 -39.75 -7.08
N LYS A 840 15.04 -38.87 -8.02
CA LYS A 840 14.86 -37.41 -7.86
C LYS A 840 13.39 -37.04 -7.63
N ALA A 841 12.47 -37.69 -8.34
CA ALA A 841 11.05 -37.49 -8.14
C ALA A 841 10.57 -37.98 -6.76
N VAL A 842 11.11 -39.10 -6.28
CA VAL A 842 10.87 -39.61 -4.91
C VAL A 842 11.41 -38.63 -3.87
N GLU A 843 12.62 -38.10 -4.05
CA GLU A 843 13.19 -37.09 -3.16
C GLU A 843 12.28 -35.86 -3.07
N ALA A 844 11.83 -35.34 -4.22
CA ALA A 844 10.90 -34.21 -4.25
C ALA A 844 9.54 -34.52 -3.58
N LEU A 845 8.97 -35.71 -3.84
CA LEU A 845 7.75 -36.22 -3.20
C LEU A 845 7.90 -36.25 -1.68
N VAL A 846 8.97 -36.87 -1.18
CA VAL A 846 9.23 -37.05 0.24
C VAL A 846 9.49 -35.70 0.91
N THR A 847 10.20 -34.78 0.27
CA THR A 847 10.35 -33.41 0.78
C THR A 847 8.98 -32.75 0.93
N GLU A 848 8.13 -32.80 -0.10
CA GLU A 848 6.81 -32.17 -0.06
C GLU A 848 5.84 -32.84 0.95
N PHE A 849 5.95 -34.17 1.17
CA PHE A 849 5.18 -34.86 2.22
C PHE A 849 5.58 -34.41 3.63
N ASN A 850 6.87 -34.11 3.83
CA ASN A 850 7.42 -33.64 5.09
C ASN A 850 7.14 -32.14 5.34
N ASP A 851 6.91 -31.35 4.30
CA ASP A 851 6.51 -29.95 4.43
C ASP A 851 5.13 -29.85 5.11
N GLU A 852 4.98 -28.95 6.09
CA GLU A 852 3.67 -28.65 6.67
C GLU A 852 2.78 -27.95 5.64
N CYS A 853 1.50 -28.35 5.57
CA CYS A 853 0.57 -27.60 4.75
C CYS A 853 0.26 -26.28 5.44
N GLY A 854 0.43 -25.17 4.72
CA GLY A 854 0.00 -23.86 5.19
C GLY A 854 -1.51 -23.77 5.31
N ASP A 855 -1.99 -22.68 5.90
CA ASP A 855 -3.41 -22.34 5.92
C ASP A 855 -3.93 -22.21 4.48
N PRO A 856 -4.88 -23.05 4.03
CA PRO A 856 -5.44 -22.99 2.68
C PRO A 856 -6.42 -21.82 2.50
N VAL A 857 -6.83 -21.13 3.57
CA VAL A 857 -7.73 -19.97 3.46
C VAL A 857 -6.95 -18.76 2.94
N GLY A 858 -7.26 -18.35 1.71
CA GLY A 858 -6.60 -17.23 1.04
C GLY A 858 -7.18 -16.98 -0.35
N LEU A 859 -6.59 -16.04 -1.08
CA LEU A 859 -6.94 -15.75 -2.47
C LEU A 859 -5.73 -15.23 -3.24
N HIS A 860 -5.79 -15.33 -4.57
CA HIS A 860 -4.83 -14.70 -5.47
C HIS A 860 -5.54 -13.76 -6.44
N LEU A 861 -4.94 -12.61 -6.72
CA LEU A 861 -5.40 -11.68 -7.74
C LEU A 861 -4.38 -11.58 -8.89
N LEU A 862 -4.83 -11.86 -10.11
CA LEU A 862 -4.04 -11.74 -11.32
C LEU A 862 -4.58 -10.63 -12.22
N GLU A 863 -3.76 -9.64 -12.50
CA GLU A 863 -4.08 -8.52 -13.39
C GLU A 863 -3.81 -8.89 -14.85
N HIS A 864 -4.81 -8.73 -15.72
CA HIS A 864 -4.67 -9.13 -17.12
C HIS A 864 -3.73 -8.20 -17.88
N ILE A 865 -3.67 -6.90 -17.52
CA ILE A 865 -2.77 -5.92 -18.17
C ILE A 865 -1.29 -6.33 -18.11
N LEU A 866 -0.90 -7.15 -17.13
CA LEU A 866 0.46 -7.65 -16.99
C LEU A 866 0.77 -8.84 -17.92
N LEU A 867 -0.26 -9.47 -18.49
CA LEU A 867 -0.13 -10.58 -19.46
C LEU A 867 -0.01 -10.10 -20.92
N ARG A 868 -0.01 -8.78 -21.14
CA ARG A 868 0.11 -8.21 -22.48
C ARG A 868 1.47 -8.53 -23.10
N PRO A 869 1.57 -8.69 -24.43
CA PRO A 869 2.83 -8.81 -25.13
C PRO A 869 3.73 -7.57 -24.95
N ARG A 870 4.97 -7.78 -24.48
CA ARG A 870 5.98 -6.72 -24.31
C ARG A 870 7.15 -6.84 -25.28
N VAL A 871 7.60 -8.07 -25.59
CA VAL A 871 8.73 -8.32 -26.52
C VAL A 871 8.49 -9.58 -27.35
N GLY A 872 8.48 -9.47 -28.68
CA GLY A 872 8.18 -10.60 -29.57
C GLY A 872 6.75 -11.15 -29.43
N ASP A 873 6.48 -12.26 -30.12
CA ASP A 873 5.12 -12.77 -30.27
C ASP A 873 4.76 -13.74 -29.12
N TYR A 874 3.95 -13.27 -28.18
CA TYR A 874 3.40 -14.08 -27.08
C TYR A 874 2.14 -14.81 -27.54
N LYS A 875 1.69 -15.82 -26.79
CA LYS A 875 0.31 -16.29 -26.89
C LYS A 875 -0.63 -15.15 -26.51
N LEU A 876 -1.66 -14.93 -27.31
CA LEU A 876 -2.67 -13.89 -27.07
C LEU A 876 -3.83 -14.46 -26.26
N MET A 877 -4.49 -13.60 -25.47
CA MET A 877 -5.66 -14.02 -24.70
C MET A 877 -6.84 -14.34 -25.62
N GLU A 878 -7.65 -15.31 -25.22
CA GLU A 878 -8.88 -15.69 -25.93
C GLU A 878 -9.91 -14.56 -25.83
N VAL A 879 -10.57 -14.27 -26.96
CA VAL A 879 -11.61 -13.25 -27.10
C VAL A 879 -12.81 -13.85 -27.82
N CYS A 880 -14.00 -13.27 -27.63
CA CYS A 880 -15.18 -13.61 -28.41
C CYS A 880 -15.61 -12.37 -29.18
N LEU A 881 -15.35 -12.35 -30.48
CA LEU A 881 -15.57 -11.25 -31.43
C LEU A 881 -16.81 -11.48 -32.33
N HIS A 882 -17.58 -12.54 -32.09
CA HIS A 882 -18.75 -12.91 -32.91
C HIS A 882 -19.79 -11.78 -33.00
N LYS A 883 -20.29 -11.55 -34.22
CA LYS A 883 -21.41 -10.61 -34.48
C LYS A 883 -22.75 -11.24 -34.07
N GLY A 884 -23.16 -11.06 -32.82
CA GLY A 884 -24.48 -11.41 -32.28
C GLY A 884 -25.01 -10.36 -31.28
N GLU A 885 -26.16 -10.61 -30.64
CA GLU A 885 -26.80 -9.72 -29.63
C GLU A 885 -25.98 -9.49 -28.34
N CYS A 886 -24.76 -10.03 -28.24
CA CYS A 886 -23.85 -9.79 -27.13
C CYS A 886 -22.95 -8.57 -27.40
N PHE A 887 -22.75 -7.74 -26.36
CA PHE A 887 -21.66 -6.78 -26.31
C PHE A 887 -20.33 -7.55 -26.17
N CYS A 888 -19.75 -7.95 -27.30
CA CYS A 888 -18.43 -8.55 -27.38
C CYS A 888 -17.36 -7.48 -27.15
N ASP A 889 -16.60 -7.60 -26.06
CA ASP A 889 -15.48 -6.70 -25.78
C ASP A 889 -14.19 -7.22 -26.45
N ILE A 890 -13.55 -6.35 -27.22
CA ILE A 890 -12.37 -6.67 -28.04
C ILE A 890 -11.11 -6.70 -27.16
N ASP A 891 -11.13 -6.03 -26.00
CA ASP A 891 -9.98 -5.87 -25.12
C ASP A 891 -10.01 -6.81 -23.90
N PRO A 892 -9.19 -7.87 -23.86
CA PRO A 892 -9.12 -8.76 -22.72
C PRO A 892 -8.18 -8.29 -21.59
N TYR A 893 -7.42 -7.19 -21.79
CA TYR A 893 -6.33 -6.76 -20.91
C TYR A 893 -6.73 -5.60 -19.99
N SER A 894 -7.36 -4.57 -20.54
CA SER A 894 -7.63 -3.32 -19.82
C SER A 894 -8.60 -3.50 -18.68
N PHE A 895 -8.20 -3.03 -17.49
CA PHE A 895 -9.05 -3.00 -16.29
C PHE A 895 -9.75 -4.34 -16.01
N ARG A 896 -9.05 -5.45 -16.26
CA ARG A 896 -9.53 -6.81 -16.01
C ARG A 896 -8.59 -7.54 -15.07
N ALA A 897 -9.17 -8.29 -14.13
CA ALA A 897 -8.41 -9.18 -13.26
C ALA A 897 -9.17 -10.47 -12.97
N SER A 898 -8.43 -11.53 -12.69
CA SER A 898 -8.95 -12.82 -12.24
C SER A 898 -8.66 -12.99 -10.75
N VAL A 899 -9.70 -13.30 -9.97
CA VAL A 899 -9.61 -13.64 -8.55
C VAL A 899 -9.70 -15.16 -8.44
N VAL A 900 -8.68 -15.77 -7.86
CA VAL A 900 -8.52 -17.22 -7.76
C VAL A 900 -8.61 -17.62 -6.29
N LEU A 901 -9.59 -18.46 -5.98
CA LEU A 901 -9.93 -18.90 -4.63
C LEU A 901 -9.96 -20.43 -4.56
N PRO A 902 -9.55 -21.07 -3.46
CA PRO A 902 -9.77 -22.49 -3.26
C PRO A 902 -11.26 -22.75 -2.94
N TYR A 903 -11.83 -23.87 -3.36
CA TYR A 903 -13.26 -24.13 -3.11
C TYR A 903 -13.56 -24.82 -1.77
N TRP A 904 -12.56 -25.41 -1.12
CA TRP A 904 -12.74 -26.39 -0.03
C TRP A 904 -12.52 -25.91 1.42
N PRO A 905 -11.73 -24.86 1.75
CA PRO A 905 -11.35 -24.64 3.14
C PRO A 905 -12.39 -23.84 3.95
N GLY A 906 -12.56 -24.19 5.22
CA GLY A 906 -13.48 -23.48 6.14
C GLY A 906 -14.92 -23.50 5.64
N HIS A 907 -15.48 -22.31 5.36
CA HIS A 907 -16.83 -22.15 4.81
C HIS A 907 -16.85 -21.98 3.28
N PHE A 908 -15.72 -22.20 2.60
CA PHE A 908 -15.61 -21.93 1.16
C PHE A 908 -16.38 -22.94 0.32
N ASP A 909 -16.85 -24.06 0.86
CA ASP A 909 -17.76 -25.00 0.20
C ASP A 909 -19.24 -24.57 0.28
N ASN A 910 -19.59 -23.66 1.20
CA ASN A 910 -20.94 -23.15 1.39
C ASN A 910 -21.28 -22.06 0.35
N ILE A 911 -22.36 -22.28 -0.43
CA ILE A 911 -22.77 -21.35 -1.50
C ILE A 911 -23.18 -19.96 -0.98
N ALA A 912 -23.85 -19.88 0.18
CA ALA A 912 -24.23 -18.59 0.75
C ALA A 912 -22.99 -17.77 1.16
N PHE A 913 -21.96 -18.45 1.68
CA PHE A 913 -20.67 -17.81 1.95
C PHE A 913 -20.01 -17.31 0.67
N ARG A 914 -19.96 -18.14 -0.39
CA ARG A 914 -19.39 -17.73 -1.68
C ARG A 914 -20.09 -16.52 -2.25
N GLU A 915 -21.42 -16.49 -2.25
CA GLU A 915 -22.20 -15.34 -2.75
C GLU A 915 -21.89 -14.05 -2.01
N TYR A 916 -21.81 -14.11 -0.68
CA TYR A 916 -21.39 -12.98 0.14
C TYR A 916 -19.97 -12.53 -0.20
N PHE A 917 -19.02 -13.47 -0.22
CA PHE A 917 -17.61 -13.18 -0.48
C PHE A 917 -17.41 -12.56 -1.87
N GLU A 918 -18.08 -13.13 -2.86
CA GLU A 918 -18.13 -12.65 -4.24
C GLU A 918 -18.76 -11.27 -4.39
N SER A 919 -19.85 -11.00 -3.66
CA SER A 919 -20.46 -9.67 -3.61
C SER A 919 -19.50 -8.66 -2.99
N LYS A 920 -18.82 -9.06 -1.90
CA LYS A 920 -17.90 -8.18 -1.17
C LYS A 920 -16.66 -7.84 -1.98
N ILE A 921 -16.09 -8.81 -2.70
CA ILE A 921 -15.02 -8.55 -3.68
C ILE A 921 -15.44 -7.49 -4.70
N ARG A 922 -16.64 -7.62 -5.28
CA ARG A 922 -17.13 -6.69 -6.29
C ARG A 922 -17.45 -5.30 -5.73
N GLU A 923 -17.90 -5.21 -4.48
CA GLU A 923 -18.16 -3.94 -3.79
C GLU A 923 -16.86 -3.16 -3.50
N GLU A 924 -15.80 -3.86 -3.07
CA GLU A 924 -14.54 -3.22 -2.68
C GLU A 924 -13.57 -2.99 -3.85
N ALA A 925 -13.80 -3.64 -4.99
CA ALA A 925 -13.00 -3.46 -6.19
C ALA A 925 -13.19 -2.05 -6.78
N PRO A 926 -12.16 -1.48 -7.45
CA PRO A 926 -12.34 -0.24 -8.20
C PRO A 926 -13.46 -0.40 -9.25
N ALA A 927 -14.37 0.57 -9.32
CA ALA A 927 -15.60 0.44 -10.12
C ALA A 927 -15.38 0.21 -11.63
N HIS A 928 -14.21 0.59 -12.15
CA HIS A 928 -13.84 0.40 -13.55
C HIS A 928 -13.15 -0.95 -13.81
N VAL A 929 -12.79 -1.71 -12.77
CA VAL A 929 -12.12 -3.01 -12.88
C VAL A 929 -13.14 -4.15 -12.91
N GLN A 930 -13.12 -4.92 -13.99
CA GLN A 930 -13.92 -6.12 -14.15
C GLN A 930 -13.21 -7.34 -13.54
N LEU A 931 -13.89 -8.05 -12.65
CA LEU A 931 -13.34 -9.23 -11.97
C LEU A 931 -13.98 -10.53 -12.46
N LYS A 932 -13.14 -11.50 -12.85
CA LYS A 932 -13.52 -12.91 -13.04
C LYS A 932 -13.16 -13.68 -11.77
N ILE A 933 -14.15 -14.20 -11.04
CA ILE A 933 -13.92 -14.93 -9.79
C ILE A 933 -14.03 -16.43 -10.06
N CYS A 934 -13.01 -17.20 -9.68
CA CYS A 934 -12.91 -18.64 -9.91
C CYS A 934 -12.63 -19.39 -8.60
N TRP A 935 -13.48 -20.36 -8.26
CA TRP A 935 -13.33 -21.26 -7.11
C TRP A 935 -12.71 -22.60 -7.54
N LEU A 936 -11.41 -22.79 -7.37
CA LEU A 936 -10.64 -23.90 -7.93
C LEU A 936 -10.56 -25.11 -7.01
N SER A 937 -10.44 -26.31 -7.61
CA SER A 937 -10.02 -27.53 -6.94
C SER A 937 -8.55 -27.49 -6.53
N ASN A 938 -8.17 -28.39 -5.61
CA ASN A 938 -6.80 -28.44 -5.10
C ASN A 938 -5.79 -28.66 -6.24
N ASP A 939 -6.10 -29.55 -7.20
CA ASP A 939 -5.24 -29.82 -8.36
C ASP A 939 -5.15 -28.63 -9.33
N LEU A 940 -6.26 -27.94 -9.59
CA LEU A 940 -6.26 -26.78 -10.50
C LEU A 940 -5.59 -25.55 -9.84
N MET A 941 -5.75 -25.38 -8.53
CA MET A 941 -5.02 -24.37 -7.74
C MET A 941 -3.50 -24.60 -7.84
N ARG A 942 -3.04 -25.84 -7.70
CA ARG A 942 -1.63 -26.22 -7.87
C ARG A 942 -1.08 -25.82 -9.24
N GLU A 943 -1.81 -26.15 -10.31
CA GLU A 943 -1.37 -25.80 -11.67
C GLU A 943 -1.27 -24.29 -11.88
N PHE A 944 -2.25 -23.55 -11.34
CA PHE A 944 -2.21 -22.10 -11.34
C PHE A 944 -1.02 -21.55 -10.55
N GLU A 945 -0.84 -21.95 -9.29
CA GLU A 945 0.18 -21.38 -8.39
C GLU A 945 1.61 -21.67 -8.85
N VAL A 946 1.88 -22.87 -9.39
CA VAL A 946 3.22 -23.21 -9.92
C VAL A 946 3.57 -22.31 -11.09
N ARG A 947 2.64 -22.12 -12.04
CA ARG A 947 2.84 -21.23 -13.20
C ARG A 947 2.86 -19.76 -12.78
N TYR A 948 2.05 -19.37 -11.81
CA TYR A 948 1.97 -18.00 -11.30
C TYR A 948 3.26 -17.58 -10.60
N LYS A 949 3.84 -18.48 -9.81
CA LYS A 949 5.16 -18.27 -9.20
C LYS A 949 6.25 -18.10 -10.26
N GLU A 950 6.34 -19.02 -11.23
CA GLU A 950 7.30 -18.94 -12.33
C GLU A 950 7.14 -17.62 -13.10
N TRP A 951 5.90 -17.23 -13.42
CA TRP A 951 5.59 -16.01 -14.14
C TRP A 951 5.99 -14.73 -13.39
N ILE A 952 5.71 -14.62 -12.09
CA ILE A 952 6.14 -13.45 -11.29
C ILE A 952 7.66 -13.33 -11.27
N GLU A 953 8.37 -14.45 -11.07
CA GLU A 953 9.83 -14.47 -11.03
C GLU A 953 10.43 -14.03 -12.38
N GLN A 954 9.89 -14.54 -13.49
CA GLN A 954 10.33 -14.12 -14.83
C GLN A 954 9.94 -12.69 -15.17
N LEU A 955 8.79 -12.19 -14.68
CA LEU A 955 8.34 -10.81 -14.92
C LEU A 955 9.26 -9.81 -14.21
N ALA A 956 9.68 -10.12 -12.98
CA ALA A 956 10.65 -9.31 -12.25
C ALA A 956 12.03 -9.32 -12.94
N ALA A 957 12.50 -10.50 -13.38
CA ALA A 957 13.76 -10.64 -14.11
C ALA A 957 13.76 -9.87 -15.44
N PHE A 958 12.66 -9.95 -16.20
CA PHE A 958 12.44 -9.17 -17.42
C PHE A 958 12.49 -7.67 -17.17
N SER A 959 11.88 -7.21 -16.07
CA SER A 959 11.85 -5.78 -15.73
C SER A 959 13.23 -5.23 -15.37
N ALA A 960 14.14 -6.06 -14.82
CA ALA A 960 15.54 -5.69 -14.64
C ALA A 960 16.32 -5.67 -15.97
N ASP A 961 16.15 -6.70 -16.80
CA ASP A 961 16.83 -6.78 -18.08
C ASP A 961 16.01 -7.46 -19.17
N ALA A 962 15.34 -6.62 -19.97
CA ALA A 962 14.45 -7.05 -21.03
C ALA A 962 15.16 -7.79 -22.18
N GLU A 963 16.41 -7.44 -22.48
CA GLU A 963 17.16 -8.04 -23.59
C GLU A 963 17.53 -9.50 -23.31
N VAL A 964 17.91 -9.80 -22.07
CA VAL A 964 18.38 -11.14 -21.66
C VAL A 964 17.20 -12.08 -21.40
N ASN A 965 16.11 -11.56 -20.84
CA ASN A 965 15.03 -12.40 -20.29
C ASN A 965 13.77 -12.47 -21.16
N GLY A 966 13.76 -11.87 -22.34
CA GLY A 966 12.58 -11.79 -23.22
C GLY A 966 11.94 -13.14 -23.56
N ASP A 967 12.74 -14.17 -23.86
CA ASP A 967 12.24 -15.51 -24.16
C ASP A 967 11.68 -16.23 -22.91
N SER A 968 12.32 -16.04 -21.75
CA SER A 968 11.91 -16.67 -20.50
C SER A 968 10.55 -16.15 -20.02
N ILE A 969 10.34 -14.83 -20.07
CA ILE A 969 9.03 -14.24 -19.72
C ILE A 969 7.96 -14.65 -20.72
N ARG A 970 8.26 -14.71 -22.03
CA ARG A 970 7.29 -15.20 -23.04
C ARG A 970 6.79 -16.58 -22.68
N ASN A 971 7.70 -17.53 -22.45
CA ASN A 971 7.34 -18.91 -22.13
C ASN A 971 6.52 -19.01 -20.84
N ALA A 972 6.86 -18.24 -19.80
CA ALA A 972 6.10 -18.21 -18.56
C ALA A 972 4.71 -17.57 -18.74
N ASN A 973 4.60 -16.52 -19.55
CA ASN A 973 3.34 -15.84 -19.87
C ASN A 973 2.38 -16.74 -20.67
N ASP A 974 2.91 -17.47 -21.65
CA ASP A 974 2.12 -18.41 -22.48
C ASP A 974 1.51 -19.53 -21.63
N LYS A 975 2.30 -20.08 -20.69
CA LYS A 975 1.82 -21.04 -19.69
C LYS A 975 0.74 -20.43 -18.80
N MET A 976 0.85 -19.16 -18.43
CA MET A 976 -0.19 -18.47 -17.64
C MET A 976 -1.49 -18.30 -18.43
N ILE A 977 -1.41 -17.90 -19.69
CA ILE A 977 -2.60 -17.76 -20.55
C ILE A 977 -3.29 -19.13 -20.74
N GLU A 978 -2.52 -20.20 -20.87
CA GLU A 978 -3.05 -21.57 -20.94
C GLU A 978 -3.82 -22.00 -19.70
N VAL A 979 -3.29 -21.75 -18.49
CA VAL A 979 -4.02 -22.14 -17.28
C VAL A 979 -5.25 -21.27 -17.07
N LEU A 980 -5.21 -20.00 -17.47
CA LEU A 980 -6.35 -19.07 -17.37
C LEU A 980 -7.55 -19.49 -18.21
N SER A 981 -7.34 -20.09 -19.39
CA SER A 981 -8.45 -20.62 -20.21
C SER A 981 -9.06 -21.90 -19.62
N MET A 982 -8.32 -22.63 -18.76
CA MET A 982 -8.80 -23.82 -18.06
C MET A 982 -9.53 -23.50 -16.75
N LEU A 983 -9.38 -22.28 -16.21
CA LEU A 983 -9.98 -21.92 -14.93
C LEU A 983 -11.51 -21.92 -14.98
N HIS A 984 -12.10 -22.71 -14.08
CA HIS A 984 -13.54 -22.78 -13.84
C HIS A 984 -13.81 -22.89 -12.33
N SER A 985 -15.01 -22.48 -11.91
CA SER A 985 -15.47 -22.64 -10.54
C SER A 985 -16.02 -24.05 -10.33
N GLU A 986 -15.53 -24.75 -9.31
CA GLU A 986 -16.06 -26.02 -8.83
C GLU A 986 -17.35 -25.76 -8.04
N TYR A 987 -18.48 -26.24 -8.52
CA TYR A 987 -19.77 -26.13 -7.84
C TYR A 987 -20.19 -27.50 -7.27
N PRO A 988 -20.96 -27.53 -6.16
CA PRO A 988 -21.48 -28.78 -5.63
C PRO A 988 -22.37 -29.50 -6.65
N LEU A 989 -22.30 -30.83 -6.63
CA LEU A 989 -23.16 -31.71 -7.41
C LEU A 989 -24.59 -31.58 -6.89
N ALA A 990 -25.55 -31.23 -7.76
CA ALA A 990 -26.96 -31.27 -7.40
C ALA A 990 -27.53 -32.70 -7.53
N THR A 991 -28.41 -33.07 -6.61
CA THR A 991 -29.14 -34.35 -6.65
C THR A 991 -30.59 -34.12 -7.07
N LEU A 992 -31.09 -34.97 -7.97
CA LEU A 992 -32.49 -34.92 -8.39
C LEU A 992 -33.35 -35.55 -7.30
N HIS A 993 -34.22 -34.75 -6.68
CA HIS A 993 -35.17 -35.22 -5.67
C HIS A 993 -36.52 -35.57 -6.31
N ASN A 994 -37.19 -36.61 -5.79
CA ASN A 994 -38.60 -36.86 -6.12
C ASN A 994 -39.47 -35.71 -5.58
N CYS A 995 -40.56 -35.38 -6.27
CA CYS A 995 -41.46 -34.27 -5.93
C CYS A 995 -42.08 -34.37 -4.51
N GLU A 996 -42.01 -35.55 -3.87
CA GLU A 996 -42.49 -35.77 -2.50
C GLU A 996 -41.40 -35.63 -1.42
N GLU A 997 -40.10 -35.57 -1.81
CA GLU A 997 -38.94 -35.52 -0.92
C GLU A 997 -38.24 -34.15 -0.84
N SER A 998 -38.65 -33.18 -1.67
CA SER A 998 -38.08 -31.84 -1.69
C SER A 998 -38.51 -31.03 -0.46
N LYS A 999 -37.65 -30.98 0.57
CA LYS A 999 -37.76 -30.02 1.67
C LYS A 999 -37.03 -28.72 1.30
N GLU A 1000 -37.43 -27.59 1.88
CA GLU A 1000 -36.58 -26.38 1.92
C GLU A 1000 -35.22 -26.76 2.54
N GLY A 1001 -34.12 -26.59 1.80
CA GLY A 1001 -32.78 -27.04 2.17
C GLY A 1001 -32.30 -28.34 1.49
N SER A 1002 -33.13 -29.00 0.66
CA SER A 1002 -32.65 -30.07 -0.24
C SER A 1002 -31.75 -29.49 -1.34
N ASN A 1003 -30.76 -30.26 -1.83
CA ASN A 1003 -29.72 -29.82 -2.77
C ASN A 1003 -30.29 -29.63 -4.20
N THR A 1004 -31.14 -28.61 -4.35
CA THR A 1004 -31.91 -28.32 -5.56
C THR A 1004 -30.99 -27.89 -6.70
N VAL A 1005 -31.27 -28.36 -7.91
CA VAL A 1005 -30.58 -27.93 -9.13
C VAL A 1005 -30.83 -26.43 -9.35
N ILE A 1006 -29.76 -25.63 -9.29
CA ILE A 1006 -29.78 -24.21 -9.63
C ILE A 1006 -28.84 -23.99 -10.81
N LEU A 1007 -29.40 -23.58 -11.96
CA LEU A 1007 -28.63 -23.32 -13.17
C LEU A 1007 -27.53 -22.29 -12.90
N GLY A 1008 -26.29 -22.65 -13.24
CA GLY A 1008 -25.10 -21.81 -13.01
C GLY A 1008 -24.56 -21.81 -11.58
N LYS A 1009 -25.17 -22.55 -10.65
CA LYS A 1009 -24.71 -22.67 -9.24
C LYS A 1009 -24.55 -24.11 -8.75
N THR A 1010 -24.97 -25.10 -9.55
CA THR A 1010 -24.82 -26.53 -9.26
C THR A 1010 -24.45 -27.29 -10.53
N VAL A 1011 -23.61 -28.31 -10.40
CA VAL A 1011 -23.27 -29.20 -11.53
C VAL A 1011 -24.34 -30.29 -11.66
N LEU A 1012 -24.80 -30.53 -12.89
CA LEU A 1012 -25.74 -31.59 -13.24
C LEU A 1012 -24.98 -32.86 -13.64
N GLY A 1013 -24.84 -33.80 -12.71
CA GLY A 1013 -24.15 -35.09 -12.92
C GLY A 1013 -22.62 -35.00 -12.83
N THR A 1014 -21.94 -36.14 -12.99
CA THR A 1014 -20.47 -36.30 -12.83
C THR A 1014 -19.67 -36.08 -14.12
N PHE A 1015 -20.31 -35.68 -15.21
CA PHE A 1015 -19.63 -35.41 -16.49
C PHE A 1015 -18.83 -34.10 -16.41
N LYS A 1016 -17.56 -34.19 -15.99
CA LYS A 1016 -16.56 -33.16 -16.28
C LYS A 1016 -16.14 -33.36 -17.74
N ASN A 1017 -16.37 -32.37 -18.61
CA ASN A 1017 -15.82 -32.40 -19.98
C ASN A 1017 -14.29 -32.37 -19.85
N ASN A 1018 -13.64 -33.48 -20.21
CA ASN A 1018 -12.18 -33.55 -20.37
C ASN A 1018 -11.71 -32.70 -21.54
#